data_AF-A0A517LL13-F1
#
_entry.id   AF-A0A517LL13-F1
#
_cell.length_a   1.000
_cell.length_b   1.000
_cell.length_c   1.000
_cell.angle_alpha   90.00
_cell.angle_beta   90.00
_cell.angle_gamma   90.00
#
_symmetry.space_group_name_H-M   'P 1'
#
loop_
_entity.id
_entity.type
_entity.pdbx_description
1 polymer ?
#
loop_
_entity_poly.entity_id
_entity_poly.type
_entity_poly.pdbx_seq_one_letter_code
_entity_poly.pdbx_strand_id
1 'polypeptide(L)'
;MQFLKFGFFSALLGWTALARPAASDHNKSGLSVKISVADGILNGSTNGHIILMFSPAGTSPLRDFDKIFYQINFFGQNVFNLKNGGSVLLSGGGNDTTDFGLYGNPIVSLNDVKPGNYSVQATMTPYEKNTRADGSIVDIHWPCGDAARTNGAYGTPITPTVNATVLANTPQTIELVFNNLTAIPAPKGEIGGCQQGNYADTDLLKHIKIRSKVLSDWWGRDVYVGANVLVPVGYNASDTSKRYPVIYSQGHFPYATGAYGYNPAVPDDRFTIMWTKGTTLPDEPGGVRKIAELILVTFRHENPFYDDSYAVNSANLGPYGDALNDELVPLIDQKFNTIAAPYARIQEGGSTGGWECVASVTYRPDLFGACFASYPDPIDFQRYQNVPLYTNKNAFISDDGLTWLAASRALMNGTLVNLTSVAMESHWELTYGTSTRSMVGQWDAWNAVWDVQGLNNYPLEPWDKVTGEIYPDAVELRKPFDLADYIVTNFDNSLNLGKVLKNRLWIYVGHQDAFFLDEAVEQFQIRIEEKAGKGWANFSYIADKGHGGFYNMMNLYDLLDMIVKYVEDHAPTGKTPLTSAVTTPAARGNIFKDVMEHGGRKAALARQAKPVLTGKSATTGKWDPGMKLKAQWIVGGKPCGEAFAAKQGENVTYTGSEKGSLQIAVTGTKRGYVEETRKSNVVS
;
A
#
# COMPACT_ATOMS: atom_id res chain seq x y z
N MET A 1 -4.37 -24.58 1.14
CA MET A 1 -4.07 -25.87 1.81
C MET A 1 -4.48 -27.03 0.89
N GLN A 2 -3.56 -27.54 0.06
CA GLN A 2 -3.48 -28.94 -0.39
C GLN A 2 -2.18 -29.15 -1.18
N PHE A 3 -1.38 -30.10 -0.71
CA PHE A 3 -0.05 -30.50 -1.20
C PHE A 3 -0.13 -31.24 -2.54
N LEU A 4 0.90 -31.14 -3.39
CA LEU A 4 1.38 -32.32 -4.12
C LEU A 4 2.85 -32.25 -4.57
N LYS A 5 3.51 -33.39 -4.30
CA LYS A 5 4.91 -33.82 -4.45
C LYS A 5 5.44 -33.78 -5.89
N PHE A 6 6.76 -33.63 -6.05
CA PHE A 6 7.73 -34.37 -6.90
C PHE A 6 9.01 -33.51 -6.98
N GLY A 7 10.27 -33.96 -6.98
CA GLY A 7 10.97 -35.24 -6.85
C GLY A 7 12.45 -34.88 -7.04
N PHE A 8 13.30 -35.23 -6.09
CA PHE A 8 14.73 -34.87 -6.05
C PHE A 8 15.52 -35.49 -7.21
N PHE A 9 16.43 -34.71 -7.81
CA PHE A 9 17.70 -35.24 -8.32
C PHE A 9 18.83 -34.27 -8.00
N SER A 10 19.74 -34.75 -7.16
CA SER A 10 20.98 -34.10 -6.74
C SER A 10 22.05 -34.30 -7.80
N ALA A 11 22.76 -33.24 -8.19
CA ALA A 11 24.07 -33.36 -8.81
C ALA A 11 24.99 -32.24 -8.29
N LEU A 12 25.99 -32.64 -7.50
CA LEU A 12 27.15 -31.81 -7.15
C LEU A 12 27.85 -31.38 -8.44
N LEU A 13 28.20 -30.11 -8.57
CA LEU A 13 29.30 -29.67 -9.45
C LEU A 13 30.07 -28.51 -8.81
N GLY A 14 31.38 -28.72 -8.72
CA GLY A 14 32.35 -27.88 -8.03
C GLY A 14 32.59 -26.52 -8.67
N TRP A 15 33.17 -25.64 -7.85
CA TRP A 15 33.56 -24.29 -8.20
C TRP A 15 34.71 -24.28 -9.22
N THR A 16 34.46 -23.70 -10.38
CA THR A 16 35.51 -23.11 -11.22
C THR A 16 35.05 -21.71 -11.64
N ALA A 17 35.91 -20.72 -11.39
CA ALA A 17 35.73 -19.38 -11.89
C ALA A 17 35.81 -19.41 -13.42
N LEU A 18 34.66 -19.24 -14.08
CA LEU A 18 34.57 -19.06 -15.52
C LEU A 18 34.20 -17.60 -15.78
N ALA A 19 35.04 -16.93 -16.57
CA ALA A 19 34.70 -15.67 -17.20
C ALA A 19 33.30 -15.79 -17.83
N ARG A 20 32.41 -14.83 -17.57
CA ARG A 20 31.09 -14.75 -18.20
C ARG A 20 31.30 -14.88 -19.71
N PRO A 21 30.78 -15.93 -20.38
CA PRO A 21 30.63 -15.88 -21.81
C PRO A 21 29.72 -14.68 -22.09
N ALA A 22 30.08 -13.85 -23.08
CA ALA A 22 29.10 -12.95 -23.66
C ALA A 22 27.88 -13.81 -24.02
N ALA A 23 26.75 -13.56 -23.35
CA ALA A 23 25.52 -14.26 -23.66
C ALA A 23 25.27 -14.04 -25.15
N SER A 24 25.26 -15.12 -25.92
CA SER A 24 24.94 -15.04 -27.34
C SER A 24 23.52 -14.49 -27.48
N ASP A 25 23.37 -13.49 -28.33
CA ASP A 25 22.13 -12.77 -28.68
C ASP A 25 21.05 -13.67 -29.36
N HIS A 26 21.09 -14.99 -29.17
CA HIS A 26 20.37 -16.00 -29.96
C HIS A 26 18.91 -16.27 -29.54
N ASN A 27 18.23 -15.32 -28.90
CA ASN A 27 16.83 -15.53 -28.51
C ASN A 27 15.94 -14.28 -28.52
N LYS A 28 16.30 -13.22 -29.24
CA LYS A 28 15.38 -12.08 -29.40
C LYS A 28 14.29 -12.47 -30.41
N SER A 29 13.12 -12.84 -29.91
CA SER A 29 11.98 -13.26 -30.74
C SER A 29 11.51 -12.16 -31.71
N GLY A 30 11.80 -10.89 -31.44
CA GLY A 30 11.22 -9.78 -32.20
C GLY A 30 9.70 -9.72 -32.05
N LEU A 31 9.17 -10.26 -30.94
CA LEU A 31 7.76 -10.27 -30.62
C LEU A 31 7.29 -8.86 -30.26
N SER A 32 6.17 -8.47 -30.86
CA SER A 32 5.43 -7.28 -30.48
C SER A 32 3.94 -7.60 -30.37
N VAL A 33 3.21 -6.78 -29.61
CA VAL A 33 1.76 -6.89 -29.49
C VAL A 33 1.15 -5.55 -29.82
N LYS A 34 0.35 -5.51 -30.88
CA LYS A 34 -0.42 -4.33 -31.26
C LYS A 34 -1.79 -4.42 -30.63
N ILE A 35 -2.15 -3.43 -29.82
CA ILE A 35 -3.46 -3.36 -29.17
C ILE A 35 -4.19 -2.14 -29.72
N SER A 36 -5.34 -2.38 -30.35
CA SER A 36 -6.22 -1.33 -30.89
C SER A 36 -7.45 -1.11 -30.01
N VAL A 37 -8.10 0.03 -30.15
CA VAL A 37 -9.31 0.39 -29.40
C VAL A 37 -10.49 0.47 -30.36
N ALA A 38 -11.52 -0.36 -30.15
CA ALA A 38 -12.76 -0.30 -30.93
C ALA A 38 -13.56 0.96 -30.59
N ASP A 39 -14.48 1.35 -31.48
CA ASP A 39 -15.36 2.50 -31.27
C ASP A 39 -16.26 2.30 -30.04
N GLY A 40 -16.41 3.36 -29.25
CA GLY A 40 -17.31 3.39 -28.08
C GLY A 40 -16.73 2.81 -26.78
N ILE A 41 -15.47 2.34 -26.78
CA ILE A 41 -14.84 1.77 -25.58
C ILE A 41 -14.33 2.85 -24.64
N LEU A 42 -13.69 3.89 -25.18
CA LEU A 42 -13.18 5.01 -24.40
C LEU A 42 -14.08 6.24 -24.57
N ASN A 43 -14.28 6.97 -23.46
CA ASN A 43 -14.90 8.28 -23.49
C ASN A 43 -13.85 9.35 -23.84
N GLY A 44 -13.58 9.53 -25.14
CA GLY A 44 -12.55 10.45 -25.62
C GLY A 44 -11.14 9.84 -25.62
N SER A 45 -10.13 10.66 -25.33
CA SER A 45 -8.75 10.21 -25.15
C SER A 45 -8.41 10.10 -23.67
N THR A 46 -7.70 9.06 -23.27
CA THR A 46 -7.31 8.84 -21.88
C THR A 46 -5.84 8.44 -21.73
N ASN A 47 -5.26 8.78 -20.59
CA ASN A 47 -4.02 8.17 -20.12
C ASN A 47 -4.38 6.87 -19.38
N GLY A 48 -3.42 5.98 -19.20
CA GLY A 48 -3.68 4.76 -18.45
C GLY A 48 -2.48 3.85 -18.38
N HIS A 49 -2.72 2.64 -17.90
CA HIS A 49 -1.72 1.60 -17.83
C HIS A 49 -2.29 0.29 -18.38
N ILE A 50 -1.60 -0.31 -19.34
CA ILE A 50 -2.01 -1.59 -19.94
C ILE A 50 -1.27 -2.71 -19.26
N ILE A 51 -2.01 -3.76 -18.87
CA ILE A 51 -1.48 -5.04 -18.46
C ILE A 51 -1.76 -6.06 -19.56
N LEU A 52 -0.69 -6.61 -20.12
CA LEU A 52 -0.69 -7.69 -21.09
C LEU A 52 -0.28 -8.99 -20.40
N MET A 53 -1.06 -10.05 -20.61
CA MET A 53 -0.87 -11.35 -19.97
C MET A 53 -0.68 -12.44 -21.02
N PHE A 54 0.38 -13.25 -20.84
CA PHE A 54 0.57 -14.50 -21.55
C PHE A 54 0.42 -15.66 -20.56
N SER A 55 -0.68 -16.42 -20.68
CA SER A 55 -0.94 -17.62 -19.90
C SER A 55 -0.67 -18.89 -20.72
N PRO A 56 -0.59 -20.07 -20.07
CA PRO A 56 -0.59 -21.34 -20.78
C PRO A 56 -1.77 -21.47 -21.76
N ALA A 57 -1.53 -22.11 -22.91
CA ALA A 57 -2.57 -22.35 -23.90
C ALA A 57 -3.80 -23.05 -23.29
N GLY A 58 -5.00 -22.55 -23.63
CA GLY A 58 -6.27 -23.09 -23.16
C GLY A 58 -6.75 -22.56 -21.80
N THR A 59 -6.02 -21.62 -21.18
CA THR A 59 -6.40 -20.97 -19.92
C THR A 59 -6.66 -19.49 -20.13
N SER A 60 -7.78 -18.95 -19.64
CA SER A 60 -8.09 -17.52 -19.79
C SER A 60 -7.37 -16.73 -18.70
N PRO A 61 -6.49 -15.76 -19.04
CA PRO A 61 -5.73 -15.01 -18.04
C PRO A 61 -6.60 -14.34 -16.97
N LEU A 62 -7.66 -13.63 -17.36
CA LEU A 62 -8.54 -12.95 -16.39
C LEU A 62 -9.50 -13.89 -15.67
N ARG A 63 -10.12 -14.85 -16.37
CA ARG A 63 -11.14 -15.73 -15.78
C ARG A 63 -10.54 -16.81 -14.89
N ASP A 64 -9.39 -17.35 -15.28
CA ASP A 64 -8.72 -18.45 -14.57
C ASP A 64 -7.58 -17.93 -13.67
N PHE A 65 -7.43 -16.61 -13.51
CA PHE A 65 -6.32 -15.90 -12.86
C PHE A 65 -5.82 -16.59 -11.58
N ASP A 66 -6.71 -16.82 -10.60
CA ASP A 66 -6.34 -17.39 -9.30
C ASP A 66 -5.70 -18.79 -9.39
N LYS A 67 -6.00 -19.54 -10.46
CA LYS A 67 -5.48 -20.91 -10.66
C LYS A 67 -4.12 -20.93 -11.34
N ILE A 68 -3.83 -19.90 -12.13
CA ILE A 68 -2.68 -19.89 -13.05
C ILE A 68 -1.75 -18.70 -12.83
N PHE A 69 -1.99 -17.85 -11.83
CA PHE A 69 -1.24 -16.62 -11.57
C PHE A 69 0.28 -16.78 -11.71
N TYR A 70 0.87 -17.78 -11.04
CA TYR A 70 2.31 -18.06 -11.08
C TYR A 70 2.85 -18.58 -12.43
N GLN A 71 1.96 -18.84 -13.39
CA GLN A 71 2.27 -19.31 -14.75
C GLN A 71 2.10 -18.21 -15.80
N ILE A 72 1.61 -17.03 -15.41
CA ILE A 72 1.40 -15.90 -16.31
C ILE A 72 2.67 -15.06 -16.41
N ASN A 73 3.06 -14.70 -17.63
CA ASN A 73 3.99 -13.60 -17.85
C ASN A 73 3.19 -12.31 -18.02
N PHE A 74 3.39 -11.37 -17.10
CA PHE A 74 2.75 -10.06 -17.10
C PHE A 74 3.67 -9.03 -17.75
N PHE A 75 3.10 -8.09 -18.49
CA PHE A 75 3.82 -6.95 -19.07
C PHE A 75 2.98 -5.68 -18.92
N GLY A 76 3.58 -4.64 -18.35
CA GLY A 76 2.95 -3.37 -18.02
C GLY A 76 3.53 -2.22 -18.83
N GLN A 77 2.69 -1.31 -19.33
CA GLN A 77 3.14 -0.08 -19.99
C GLN A 77 2.14 1.06 -19.81
N ASN A 78 2.66 2.24 -19.45
CA ASN A 78 1.88 3.48 -19.48
C ASN A 78 1.54 3.88 -20.91
N VAL A 79 0.30 4.31 -21.12
CA VAL A 79 -0.17 4.88 -22.38
C VAL A 79 -0.71 6.29 -22.18
N PHE A 80 -0.53 7.12 -23.20
CA PHE A 80 -0.85 8.54 -23.13
C PHE A 80 -1.76 8.92 -24.31
N ASN A 81 -2.83 9.65 -24.04
CA ASN A 81 -3.81 10.12 -25.03
C ASN A 81 -4.36 9.02 -25.95
N LEU A 82 -4.54 7.79 -25.45
CA LEU A 82 -5.13 6.68 -26.20
C LEU A 82 -6.62 6.96 -26.41
N LYS A 83 -7.13 6.75 -27.64
CA LYS A 83 -8.51 7.06 -28.03
C LYS A 83 -9.11 5.93 -28.88
N ASN A 84 -10.43 5.93 -29.05
CA ASN A 84 -11.12 5.06 -30.01
C ASN A 84 -10.50 5.15 -31.41
N GLY A 85 -10.35 4.01 -32.08
CA GLY A 85 -9.66 3.87 -33.36
C GLY A 85 -8.13 4.00 -33.27
N GLY A 86 -7.57 4.34 -32.11
CA GLY A 86 -6.14 4.37 -31.86
C GLY A 86 -5.55 2.98 -31.62
N SER A 87 -4.22 2.90 -31.62
CA SER A 87 -3.50 1.68 -31.26
C SER A 87 -2.17 1.99 -30.59
N VAL A 88 -1.72 1.07 -29.74
CA VAL A 88 -0.38 1.05 -29.15
C VAL A 88 0.38 -0.20 -29.62
N LEU A 89 1.68 -0.07 -29.80
CA LEU A 89 2.57 -1.21 -30.08
C LEU A 89 3.45 -1.45 -28.85
N LEU A 90 3.24 -2.59 -28.19
CA LEU A 90 4.07 -3.06 -27.08
C LEU A 90 5.21 -3.90 -27.65
N SER A 91 6.46 -3.56 -27.34
CA SER A 91 7.63 -4.28 -27.84
C SER A 91 8.83 -4.10 -26.91
N GLY A 92 9.73 -5.08 -26.91
CA GLY A 92 10.93 -5.05 -26.08
C GLY A 92 10.58 -5.02 -24.59
N GLY A 93 11.31 -4.18 -23.85
CA GLY A 93 11.20 -3.99 -22.41
C GLY A 93 12.57 -3.88 -21.76
N GLY A 94 12.68 -3.15 -20.66
CA GLY A 94 13.97 -2.88 -20.04
C GLY A 94 13.91 -2.16 -18.69
N ASN A 95 14.95 -2.35 -17.90
CA ASN A 95 15.11 -1.82 -16.55
C ASN A 95 15.22 -0.27 -16.51
N ASP A 96 15.68 0.33 -17.60
CA ASP A 96 15.95 1.77 -17.71
C ASP A 96 14.84 2.55 -18.44
N THR A 97 13.80 1.88 -18.93
CA THR A 97 12.77 2.50 -19.79
C THR A 97 11.37 2.47 -19.19
N THR A 98 11.22 2.03 -17.94
CA THR A 98 9.93 1.74 -17.28
C THR A 98 8.90 2.87 -17.30
N ASP A 99 9.32 4.13 -17.44
CA ASP A 99 8.40 5.27 -17.45
C ASP A 99 7.51 5.31 -18.71
N PHE A 100 8.07 4.88 -19.85
CA PHE A 100 7.42 4.97 -21.18
C PHE A 100 7.42 3.64 -21.95
N GLY A 101 8.35 2.75 -21.62
CA GLY A 101 8.52 1.44 -22.22
C GLY A 101 7.83 0.34 -21.41
N LEU A 102 7.79 -0.84 -22.00
CA LEU A 102 7.24 -2.04 -21.38
C LEU A 102 8.15 -2.54 -20.25
N TYR A 103 7.54 -3.02 -19.17
CA TYR A 103 8.24 -3.76 -18.11
C TYR A 103 7.48 -5.03 -17.77
N GLY A 104 8.16 -6.18 -17.76
CA GLY A 104 7.52 -7.46 -17.50
C GLY A 104 8.01 -8.17 -16.24
N ASN A 105 7.16 -9.08 -15.76
CA ASN A 105 7.44 -9.98 -14.64
C ASN A 105 6.79 -11.36 -14.92
N PRO A 106 7.49 -12.49 -14.73
CA PRO A 106 8.85 -12.63 -14.20
C PRO A 106 9.97 -12.35 -15.21
N ILE A 107 9.64 -12.08 -16.48
CA ILE A 107 10.59 -11.75 -17.54
C ILE A 107 10.41 -10.29 -17.98
N VAL A 108 11.51 -9.55 -18.07
CA VAL A 108 11.47 -8.08 -18.26
C VAL A 108 11.03 -7.68 -19.67
N SER A 109 11.40 -8.47 -20.69
CA SER A 109 11.18 -8.13 -22.10
C SER A 109 10.24 -9.11 -22.81
N LEU A 110 9.41 -8.61 -23.73
CA LEU A 110 8.67 -9.47 -24.68
C LEU A 110 9.60 -10.32 -25.56
N ASN A 111 10.84 -9.83 -25.77
CA ASN A 111 11.84 -10.59 -26.50
C ASN A 111 12.25 -11.88 -25.78
N ASP A 112 12.05 -11.96 -24.46
CA ASP A 112 12.43 -13.11 -23.63
C ASP A 112 11.28 -14.11 -23.46
N VAL A 113 10.11 -13.84 -24.05
CA VAL A 113 8.99 -14.80 -24.08
C VAL A 113 9.44 -16.03 -24.86
N LYS A 114 9.43 -17.18 -24.18
CA LYS A 114 9.86 -18.45 -24.78
C LYS A 114 8.94 -18.86 -25.93
N PRO A 115 9.47 -19.47 -27.01
CA PRO A 115 8.65 -20.06 -28.04
C PRO A 115 7.65 -21.07 -27.46
N GLY A 116 6.41 -21.05 -27.94
CA GLY A 116 5.33 -21.88 -27.40
C GLY A 116 3.93 -21.38 -27.76
N ASN A 117 2.92 -22.12 -27.31
CA ASN A 117 1.52 -21.73 -27.47
C ASN A 117 1.01 -21.07 -26.18
N TYR A 118 0.35 -19.94 -26.34
CA TYR A 118 -0.15 -19.11 -25.24
C TYR A 118 -1.61 -18.72 -25.47
N SER A 119 -2.29 -18.44 -24.36
CA SER A 119 -3.50 -17.62 -24.40
C SER A 119 -3.11 -16.20 -23.97
N VAL A 120 -3.46 -15.21 -24.78
CA VAL A 120 -3.01 -13.83 -24.62
C VAL A 120 -4.22 -12.93 -24.41
N GLN A 121 -4.15 -12.07 -23.41
CA GLN A 121 -5.23 -11.13 -23.08
C GLN A 121 -4.63 -9.83 -22.53
N ALA A 122 -5.30 -8.70 -22.76
CA ALA A 122 -4.93 -7.43 -22.16
C ALA A 122 -6.12 -6.78 -21.44
N THR A 123 -5.79 -6.01 -20.40
CA THR A 123 -6.67 -5.08 -19.70
C THR A 123 -5.99 -3.71 -19.63
N MET A 124 -6.77 -2.65 -19.50
CA MET A 124 -6.25 -1.30 -19.31
C MET A 124 -6.89 -0.66 -18.08
N THR A 125 -6.08 -0.13 -17.18
CA THR A 125 -6.53 0.75 -16.10
C THR A 125 -6.54 2.19 -16.63
N PRO A 126 -7.71 2.79 -16.91
CA PRO A 126 -7.79 4.17 -17.36
C PRO A 126 -7.50 5.13 -16.21
N TYR A 127 -6.75 6.19 -16.51
CA TYR A 127 -6.42 7.23 -15.56
C TYR A 127 -7.18 8.52 -15.84
N GLU A 128 -7.59 9.16 -14.75
CA GLU A 128 -8.17 10.49 -14.74
C GLU A 128 -7.15 11.48 -14.18
N LYS A 129 -7.10 12.67 -14.79
CA LYS A 129 -6.29 13.77 -14.27
C LYS A 129 -7.00 14.42 -13.10
N ASN A 130 -6.37 14.42 -11.93
CA ASN A 130 -6.88 14.96 -10.69
C ASN A 130 -5.96 16.06 -10.19
N THR A 131 -6.53 17.21 -9.81
CA THR A 131 -5.79 18.31 -9.17
C THR A 131 -6.15 18.32 -7.70
N ARG A 132 -5.18 18.07 -6.83
CA ARG A 132 -5.38 18.11 -5.38
C ARG A 132 -5.40 19.55 -4.87
N ALA A 133 -5.94 19.78 -3.68
CA ALA A 133 -6.09 21.12 -3.11
C ALA A 133 -4.76 21.85 -2.84
N ASP A 134 -3.64 21.13 -2.76
CA ASP A 134 -2.30 21.71 -2.68
C ASP A 134 -1.70 22.12 -4.04
N GLY A 135 -2.46 21.95 -5.13
CA GLY A 135 -2.08 22.27 -6.50
C GLY A 135 -1.28 21.17 -7.20
N SER A 136 -0.99 20.05 -6.53
CA SER A 136 -0.37 18.89 -7.19
C SER A 136 -1.35 18.24 -8.19
N ILE A 137 -0.82 17.76 -9.32
CA ILE A 137 -1.61 17.13 -10.38
C ILE A 137 -1.10 15.72 -10.60
N VAL A 138 -2.02 14.74 -10.56
CA VAL A 138 -1.74 13.32 -10.75
C VAL A 138 -2.74 12.69 -11.73
N ASP A 139 -2.30 11.68 -12.46
CA ASP A 139 -3.14 10.81 -13.29
C ASP A 139 -3.32 9.49 -12.54
N ILE A 140 -4.55 9.19 -12.11
CA ILE A 140 -4.88 8.06 -11.22
C ILE A 140 -6.21 7.41 -11.62
N HIS A 141 -6.40 6.16 -11.23
CA HIS A 141 -7.67 5.45 -11.39
C HIS A 141 -8.50 5.56 -10.12
N TRP A 142 -9.81 5.80 -10.25
CA TRP A 142 -10.72 5.80 -9.11
C TRP A 142 -11.45 4.47 -9.00
N PRO A 143 -11.34 3.76 -7.86
CA PRO A 143 -12.01 2.48 -7.68
C PRO A 143 -13.53 2.64 -7.55
N CYS A 144 -14.23 1.54 -7.78
CA CYS A 144 -15.67 1.51 -8.00
C CYS A 144 -16.34 0.45 -7.11
N GLY A 145 -15.85 0.30 -5.87
CA GLY A 145 -16.29 -0.72 -4.91
C GLY A 145 -15.69 -2.10 -5.18
N ASP A 146 -14.57 -2.14 -5.87
CA ASP A 146 -13.87 -3.33 -6.33
C ASP A 146 -12.51 -3.55 -5.66
N ALA A 147 -12.22 -2.83 -4.58
CA ALA A 147 -10.97 -2.91 -3.82
C ALA A 147 -9.76 -2.52 -4.68
N ALA A 148 -9.89 -1.46 -5.49
CA ALA A 148 -8.81 -0.93 -6.31
C ALA A 148 -8.10 -1.98 -7.22
N ARG A 149 -8.80 -3.06 -7.61
CA ARG A 149 -8.24 -4.11 -8.48
C ARG A 149 -7.77 -3.51 -9.80
N THR A 150 -6.64 -3.99 -10.32
CA THR A 150 -6.14 -3.60 -11.66
C THR A 150 -6.51 -4.61 -12.74
N ASN A 151 -6.51 -5.90 -12.41
CA ASN A 151 -6.93 -6.95 -13.34
C ASN A 151 -8.45 -7.02 -13.44
N GLY A 152 -8.99 -6.33 -14.44
CA GLY A 152 -10.43 -6.33 -14.69
C GLY A 152 -11.24 -5.60 -13.62
N ALA A 153 -10.72 -4.48 -13.10
CA ALA A 153 -11.49 -3.50 -12.33
C ALA A 153 -12.79 -3.15 -13.04
N TYR A 154 -13.81 -2.65 -12.35
CA TYR A 154 -15.08 -2.31 -12.97
C TYR A 154 -14.96 -1.15 -13.97
N GLY A 155 -15.58 -1.31 -15.15
CA GLY A 155 -15.56 -0.31 -16.22
C GLY A 155 -14.25 -0.20 -16.99
N THR A 156 -13.35 -1.18 -16.90
CA THR A 156 -12.05 -1.16 -17.60
C THR A 156 -12.10 -1.82 -18.98
N PRO A 157 -11.37 -1.27 -19.98
CA PRO A 157 -11.20 -1.92 -21.27
C PRO A 157 -10.49 -3.27 -21.16
N ILE A 158 -11.08 -4.29 -21.80
CA ILE A 158 -10.51 -5.63 -21.90
C ILE A 158 -10.54 -6.15 -23.34
N THR A 159 -9.60 -7.03 -23.66
CA THR A 159 -9.59 -7.76 -24.92
C THR A 159 -10.22 -9.15 -24.74
N PRO A 160 -10.73 -9.77 -25.80
CA PRO A 160 -10.94 -11.22 -25.81
C PRO A 160 -9.60 -11.95 -25.58
N THR A 161 -9.68 -13.20 -25.13
CA THR A 161 -8.52 -14.10 -25.11
C THR A 161 -8.20 -14.55 -26.54
N VAL A 162 -6.95 -14.34 -26.97
CA VAL A 162 -6.43 -14.78 -28.28
C VAL A 162 -5.43 -15.91 -28.07
N ASN A 163 -5.58 -17.00 -28.81
CA ASN A 163 -4.56 -18.06 -28.85
C ASN A 163 -3.46 -17.64 -29.81
N ALA A 164 -2.21 -17.64 -29.34
CA ALA A 164 -1.06 -17.24 -30.13
C ALA A 164 0.08 -18.27 -30.02
N THR A 165 0.76 -18.51 -31.12
CA THR A 165 2.01 -19.29 -31.16
C THR A 165 3.17 -18.33 -31.29
N VAL A 166 4.03 -18.29 -30.27
CA VAL A 166 5.29 -17.54 -30.28
C VAL A 166 6.35 -18.40 -30.94
N LEU A 167 6.86 -17.96 -32.09
CA LEU A 167 7.93 -18.63 -32.83
C LEU A 167 9.32 -18.19 -32.35
N ALA A 168 10.30 -19.10 -32.46
CA ALA A 168 11.70 -18.79 -32.18
C ALA A 168 12.31 -17.95 -33.31
N ASN A 169 13.12 -16.94 -32.95
CA ASN A 169 13.93 -16.14 -33.88
C ASN A 169 13.15 -15.55 -35.08
N THR A 170 11.85 -15.30 -34.92
CA THR A 170 10.96 -14.85 -35.99
C THR A 170 10.18 -13.63 -35.51
N PRO A 171 10.45 -12.43 -36.04
CA PRO A 171 9.66 -11.24 -35.72
C PRO A 171 8.19 -11.47 -36.02
N GLN A 172 7.34 -11.21 -35.03
CA GLN A 172 5.91 -11.48 -35.12
C GLN A 172 5.13 -10.40 -34.35
N THR A 173 3.94 -10.08 -34.84
CA THR A 173 3.01 -9.15 -34.18
C THR A 173 1.73 -9.91 -33.84
N ILE A 174 1.38 -9.95 -32.56
CA ILE A 174 0.06 -10.42 -32.11
C ILE A 174 -0.87 -9.20 -32.08
N GLU A 175 -2.07 -9.33 -32.66
CA GLU A 175 -3.06 -8.26 -32.64
C GLU A 175 -4.15 -8.54 -31.61
N LEU A 176 -4.42 -7.55 -30.76
CA LEU A 176 -5.53 -7.55 -29.82
C LEU A 176 -6.40 -6.29 -30.05
N VAL A 177 -7.66 -6.37 -29.62
CA VAL A 177 -8.60 -5.26 -29.69
C VAL A 177 -9.30 -5.12 -28.36
N PHE A 178 -9.19 -3.95 -27.73
CA PHE A 178 -10.10 -3.55 -26.66
C PHE A 178 -11.47 -3.32 -27.30
N ASN A 179 -12.40 -4.24 -27.06
CA ASN A 179 -13.74 -4.23 -27.65
C ASN A 179 -14.86 -4.48 -26.63
N ASN A 180 -14.51 -4.52 -25.34
CA ASN A 180 -15.47 -4.66 -24.27
C ASN A 180 -14.99 -3.93 -23.00
N LEU A 181 -15.93 -3.62 -22.12
CA LEU A 181 -15.68 -3.13 -20.76
C LEU A 181 -16.09 -4.19 -19.75
N THR A 182 -15.38 -4.29 -18.63
CA THR A 182 -15.86 -5.04 -17.46
C THR A 182 -17.13 -4.40 -16.90
N ALA A 183 -18.04 -5.23 -16.39
CA ALA A 183 -19.33 -4.78 -15.91
C ALA A 183 -19.21 -3.99 -14.60
N ILE A 184 -19.88 -2.83 -14.52
CA ILE A 184 -20.05 -2.08 -13.27
C ILE A 184 -21.36 -2.54 -12.61
N PRO A 185 -21.35 -2.95 -11.33
CA PRO A 185 -22.57 -3.30 -10.61
C PRO A 185 -23.55 -2.14 -10.54
N ALA A 186 -24.84 -2.42 -10.76
CA ALA A 186 -25.89 -1.42 -10.61
C ALA A 186 -25.99 -0.94 -9.14
N PRO A 187 -26.24 0.36 -8.89
CA PRO A 187 -26.41 0.88 -7.53
C PRO A 187 -27.58 0.21 -6.79
N LYS A 188 -27.37 -0.16 -5.52
CA LYS A 188 -28.36 -0.81 -4.64
C LYS A 188 -28.70 0.03 -3.41
N GLY A 189 -29.09 1.30 -3.61
CA GLY A 189 -29.73 2.12 -2.57
C GLY A 189 -28.83 3.06 -1.78
N GLU A 190 -27.50 2.93 -1.85
CA GLU A 190 -26.58 3.90 -1.26
C GLU A 190 -26.25 5.06 -2.22
N ILE A 191 -25.77 6.19 -1.67
CA ILE A 191 -25.40 7.40 -2.44
C ILE A 191 -24.05 7.27 -3.15
N GLY A 192 -23.71 8.18 -4.06
CA GLY A 192 -22.34 8.33 -4.58
C GLY A 192 -21.92 7.37 -5.69
N GLY A 193 -22.87 6.73 -6.37
CA GLY A 193 -22.55 5.79 -7.44
C GLY A 193 -21.78 4.58 -6.91
N CYS A 194 -20.92 3.97 -7.72
CA CYS A 194 -20.23 2.74 -7.36
C CYS A 194 -19.09 2.88 -6.34
N GLN A 195 -18.59 4.09 -6.06
CA GLN A 195 -17.47 4.27 -5.13
C GLN A 195 -17.79 3.68 -3.76
N GLN A 196 -16.83 2.95 -3.17
CA GLN A 196 -17.01 2.18 -1.93
C GLN A 196 -18.09 1.09 -2.00
N GLY A 197 -18.52 0.70 -3.21
CA GLY A 197 -19.58 -0.29 -3.43
C GLY A 197 -20.98 0.24 -3.13
N ASN A 198 -21.99 -0.55 -3.51
CA ASN A 198 -23.39 -0.30 -3.14
C ASN A 198 -24.03 -1.59 -2.66
N TYR A 199 -24.29 -1.67 -1.37
CA TYR A 199 -24.79 -2.89 -0.74
C TYR A 199 -26.17 -2.63 -0.14
N ALA A 200 -27.03 -3.65 -0.21
CA ALA A 200 -28.35 -3.60 0.39
C ALA A 200 -28.26 -4.03 1.85
N ASP A 201 -29.00 -3.35 2.72
CA ASP A 201 -29.14 -3.75 4.11
C ASP A 201 -29.82 -5.12 4.24
N THR A 202 -29.43 -5.84 5.30
CA THR A 202 -30.16 -7.00 5.83
C THR A 202 -30.68 -6.68 7.22
N ASP A 203 -31.32 -7.62 7.90
CA ASP A 203 -31.84 -7.40 9.26
C ASP A 203 -30.73 -6.99 10.23
N LEU A 204 -29.56 -7.65 10.16
CA LEU A 204 -28.45 -7.44 11.09
C LEU A 204 -27.27 -6.65 10.50
N LEU A 205 -27.06 -6.67 9.18
CA LEU A 205 -25.97 -5.95 8.54
C LEU A 205 -26.49 -4.71 7.82
N LYS A 206 -26.06 -3.54 8.28
CA LYS A 206 -26.44 -2.24 7.72
C LYS A 206 -25.25 -1.60 7.00
N HIS A 207 -25.52 -0.84 5.96
CA HIS A 207 -24.51 -0.14 5.19
C HIS A 207 -24.77 1.35 5.27
N ILE A 208 -23.72 2.11 5.58
CA ILE A 208 -23.76 3.56 5.55
C ILE A 208 -22.64 4.10 4.66
N LYS A 209 -22.92 5.21 3.99
CA LYS A 209 -21.97 5.89 3.11
C LYS A 209 -22.22 7.39 3.16
N ILE A 210 -21.13 8.15 3.22
CA ILE A 210 -21.14 9.61 3.22
C ILE A 210 -20.33 10.15 2.05
N ARG A 211 -20.74 11.29 1.51
CA ARG A 211 -19.84 12.15 0.75
C ARG A 211 -18.95 12.85 1.78
N SER A 212 -17.67 12.50 1.84
CA SER A 212 -16.73 13.15 2.74
C SER A 212 -16.48 14.57 2.27
N LYS A 213 -16.65 15.57 3.14
CA LYS A 213 -16.39 16.96 2.76
C LYS A 213 -14.89 17.18 2.62
N VAL A 214 -14.10 16.75 3.62
CA VAL A 214 -12.66 16.97 3.63
C VAL A 214 -11.94 16.26 2.47
N LEU A 215 -12.34 15.03 2.11
CA LEU A 215 -11.77 14.35 0.95
C LEU A 215 -12.22 14.96 -0.36
N SER A 216 -13.49 15.38 -0.47
CA SER A 216 -13.98 15.98 -1.70
C SER A 216 -13.31 17.33 -1.99
N ASP A 217 -13.10 18.13 -0.94
CA ASP A 217 -12.36 19.39 -1.04
C ASP A 217 -10.90 19.14 -1.45
N TRP A 218 -10.26 18.12 -0.86
CA TRP A 218 -8.88 17.74 -1.18
C TRP A 218 -8.71 17.29 -2.63
N TRP A 219 -9.58 16.42 -3.13
CA TRP A 219 -9.47 15.84 -4.48
C TRP A 219 -10.10 16.70 -5.58
N GLY A 220 -10.84 17.76 -5.23
CA GLY A 220 -11.54 18.61 -6.19
C GLY A 220 -12.70 17.91 -6.91
N ARG A 221 -13.21 16.81 -6.34
CA ARG A 221 -14.32 16.00 -6.85
C ARG A 221 -15.06 15.35 -5.70
N ASP A 222 -16.24 14.79 -5.96
CA ASP A 222 -16.92 13.99 -4.94
C ASP A 222 -16.10 12.73 -4.58
N VAL A 223 -15.84 12.55 -3.29
CA VAL A 223 -15.21 11.37 -2.71
C VAL A 223 -16.04 10.86 -1.53
N TYR A 224 -16.26 9.55 -1.51
CA TYR A 224 -17.10 8.87 -0.54
C TYR A 224 -16.30 7.90 0.33
N VAL A 225 -16.72 7.76 1.58
CA VAL A 225 -16.31 6.71 2.52
C VAL A 225 -17.56 6.08 3.13
N GLY A 226 -17.46 4.84 3.58
CA GLY A 226 -18.59 4.14 4.17
C GLY A 226 -18.20 3.17 5.28
N ALA A 227 -19.19 2.46 5.81
CA ALA A 227 -18.99 1.39 6.76
C ALA A 227 -20.07 0.31 6.63
N ASN A 228 -19.70 -0.91 6.99
CA ASN A 228 -20.63 -2.01 7.21
C ASN A 228 -20.80 -2.16 8.74
N VAL A 229 -22.03 -2.04 9.22
CA VAL A 229 -22.39 -2.00 10.63
C VAL A 229 -23.23 -3.22 10.96
N LEU A 230 -22.61 -4.18 11.66
CA LEU A 230 -23.25 -5.40 12.12
C LEU A 230 -23.80 -5.19 13.53
N VAL A 231 -25.13 -5.24 13.66
CA VAL A 231 -25.83 -5.08 14.94
C VAL A 231 -26.10 -6.44 15.60
N PRO A 232 -26.23 -6.52 16.93
CA PRO A 232 -26.49 -7.79 17.61
C PRO A 232 -27.92 -8.28 17.35
N VAL A 233 -28.16 -9.59 17.46
CA VAL A 233 -29.51 -10.14 17.37
C VAL A 233 -30.45 -9.48 18.39
N GLY A 234 -31.68 -9.17 17.98
CA GLY A 234 -32.65 -8.47 18.81
C GLY A 234 -32.39 -6.97 18.99
N TYR A 235 -31.46 -6.39 18.22
CA TYR A 235 -31.25 -4.94 18.18
C TYR A 235 -32.55 -4.20 17.80
N ASN A 236 -32.92 -3.21 18.62
CA ASN A 236 -34.05 -2.33 18.37
C ASN A 236 -33.57 -0.89 18.26
N ALA A 237 -33.58 -0.34 17.05
CA ALA A 237 -33.19 1.05 16.79
C ALA A 237 -34.03 2.07 17.57
N SER A 238 -35.27 1.72 17.93
CA SER A 238 -36.16 2.61 18.70
C SER A 238 -35.90 2.60 20.20
N ASP A 239 -35.19 1.58 20.73
CA ASP A 239 -34.81 1.53 22.14
C ASP A 239 -33.53 2.34 22.37
N THR A 240 -33.71 3.66 22.45
CA THR A 240 -32.62 4.58 22.76
C THR A 240 -32.27 4.60 24.25
N SER A 241 -32.65 3.61 25.08
CA SER A 241 -32.09 3.45 26.43
C SER A 241 -30.94 2.44 26.45
N LYS A 242 -31.02 1.41 25.61
CA LYS A 242 -29.97 0.40 25.45
C LYS A 242 -28.83 0.96 24.59
N ARG A 243 -27.59 0.78 25.02
CA ARG A 243 -26.39 1.23 24.30
C ARG A 243 -25.35 0.13 24.26
N TYR A 244 -24.64 0.05 23.14
CA TYR A 244 -23.71 -1.04 22.86
C TYR A 244 -22.27 -0.50 22.73
N PRO A 245 -21.27 -1.20 23.30
CA PRO A 245 -19.88 -0.99 22.91
C PRO A 245 -19.69 -1.30 21.42
N VAL A 246 -18.67 -0.67 20.82
CA VAL A 246 -18.37 -0.78 19.40
C VAL A 246 -16.97 -1.35 19.22
N ILE A 247 -16.85 -2.38 18.38
CA ILE A 247 -15.56 -2.83 17.85
C ILE A 247 -15.45 -2.33 16.41
N TYR A 248 -14.42 -1.54 16.14
CA TYR A 248 -13.98 -1.17 14.81
C TYR A 248 -12.97 -2.23 14.36
N SER A 249 -13.43 -3.16 13.54
CA SER A 249 -12.63 -4.24 12.97
C SER A 249 -11.98 -3.74 11.68
N GLN A 250 -10.67 -3.53 11.77
CA GLN A 250 -9.82 -2.92 10.75
C GLN A 250 -9.24 -3.97 9.80
N GLY A 251 -8.87 -3.55 8.59
CA GLY A 251 -8.32 -4.41 7.55
C GLY A 251 -8.65 -3.95 6.14
N HIS A 252 -8.40 -4.84 5.18
CA HIS A 252 -8.68 -4.63 3.76
C HIS A 252 -10.16 -4.39 3.45
N PHE A 253 -10.44 -3.96 2.21
CA PHE A 253 -11.79 -3.61 1.77
C PHE A 253 -12.81 -4.75 2.01
N PRO A 254 -13.87 -4.54 2.81
CA PRO A 254 -14.73 -5.63 3.28
C PRO A 254 -15.77 -6.08 2.25
N TYR A 255 -15.90 -5.38 1.12
CA TYR A 255 -17.01 -5.51 0.19
C TYR A 255 -18.37 -5.44 0.93
N ALA A 256 -19.27 -6.41 0.70
CA ALA A 256 -20.57 -6.51 1.34
C ALA A 256 -20.54 -7.28 2.68
N THR A 257 -19.36 -7.61 3.20
CA THR A 257 -19.18 -8.50 4.36
C THR A 257 -19.06 -7.68 5.64
N GLY A 258 -19.66 -8.16 6.75
CA GLY A 258 -19.44 -7.59 8.08
C GLY A 258 -18.13 -8.06 8.71
N ALA A 259 -17.85 -7.57 9.92
CA ALA A 259 -16.70 -8.02 10.71
C ALA A 259 -16.68 -9.56 10.88
N TYR A 260 -15.48 -10.11 11.00
CA TYR A 260 -15.23 -11.55 11.19
C TYR A 260 -15.85 -12.45 10.10
N GLY A 261 -16.06 -11.91 8.90
CA GLY A 261 -16.58 -12.66 7.75
C GLY A 261 -18.10 -12.83 7.74
N TYR A 262 -18.86 -12.10 8.57
CA TYR A 262 -20.33 -12.18 8.56
C TYR A 262 -20.89 -11.91 7.17
N ASN A 263 -21.52 -12.91 6.58
CA ASN A 263 -22.08 -12.79 5.24
C ASN A 263 -23.48 -13.43 5.18
N PRO A 264 -24.55 -12.63 5.09
CA PRO A 264 -25.91 -13.16 5.01
C PRO A 264 -26.17 -13.99 3.74
N ALA A 265 -25.35 -13.84 2.69
CA ALA A 265 -25.42 -14.67 1.50
C ALA A 265 -24.78 -16.07 1.69
N VAL A 266 -24.10 -16.30 2.81
CA VAL A 266 -23.51 -17.58 3.20
C VAL A 266 -24.06 -17.99 4.58
N PRO A 267 -25.37 -18.29 4.68
CA PRO A 267 -26.05 -18.49 5.97
C PRO A 267 -25.54 -19.71 6.75
N ASP A 268 -24.83 -20.63 6.10
CA ASP A 268 -24.25 -21.83 6.72
C ASP A 268 -22.84 -21.59 7.29
N ASP A 269 -22.27 -20.39 7.11
CA ASP A 269 -21.01 -20.00 7.75
C ASP A 269 -21.15 -19.98 9.29
N ARG A 270 -20.12 -20.47 10.00
CA ARG A 270 -20.19 -20.66 11.46
C ARG A 270 -20.42 -19.34 12.21
N PHE A 271 -19.70 -18.28 11.85
CA PHE A 271 -19.86 -16.98 12.51
C PHE A 271 -21.24 -16.39 12.20
N THR A 272 -21.68 -16.48 10.94
CA THR A 272 -23.00 -16.04 10.50
C THR A 272 -24.13 -16.72 11.28
N ILE A 273 -24.06 -18.04 11.47
CA ILE A 273 -25.04 -18.81 12.27
C ILE A 273 -25.05 -18.33 13.71
N MET A 274 -23.88 -18.27 14.36
CA MET A 274 -23.77 -17.98 15.78
C MET A 274 -24.21 -16.55 16.10
N TRP A 275 -23.76 -15.57 15.31
CA TRP A 275 -24.16 -14.17 15.46
C TRP A 275 -25.67 -13.99 15.28
N THR A 276 -26.25 -14.63 14.26
CA THR A 276 -27.70 -14.55 13.99
C THR A 276 -28.53 -15.19 15.11
N LYS A 277 -28.01 -16.24 15.76
CA LYS A 277 -28.68 -16.87 16.93
C LYS A 277 -28.42 -16.13 18.24
N GLY A 278 -27.33 -15.36 18.34
CA GLY A 278 -26.87 -14.73 19.57
C GLY A 278 -26.24 -15.71 20.57
N THR A 279 -25.91 -16.92 20.14
CA THR A 279 -25.29 -17.96 20.98
C THR A 279 -24.24 -18.75 20.22
N THR A 280 -23.19 -19.19 20.91
CA THR A 280 -22.18 -20.11 20.37
C THR A 280 -22.76 -21.50 20.08
N LEU A 281 -22.06 -22.29 19.25
CA LEU A 281 -22.44 -23.67 18.96
C LEU A 281 -21.98 -24.65 20.08
N PRO A 282 -22.59 -25.85 20.19
CA PRO A 282 -22.20 -26.84 21.20
C PRO A 282 -20.74 -27.32 21.10
N ASP A 283 -20.14 -27.25 19.91
CA ASP A 283 -18.75 -27.64 19.64
C ASP A 283 -17.75 -26.48 19.77
N GLU A 284 -18.21 -25.26 20.09
CA GLU A 284 -17.31 -24.17 20.45
C GLU A 284 -16.65 -24.43 21.82
N PRO A 285 -15.41 -23.95 22.04
CA PRO A 285 -14.82 -23.91 23.37
C PRO A 285 -15.76 -23.23 24.38
N GLY A 286 -16.04 -23.90 25.50
CA GLY A 286 -17.00 -23.43 26.50
C GLY A 286 -18.47 -23.79 26.23
N GLY A 287 -18.78 -24.46 25.11
CA GLY A 287 -20.13 -24.91 24.75
C GLY A 287 -21.08 -23.78 24.38
N VAL A 288 -22.40 -24.04 24.46
CA VAL A 288 -23.44 -23.04 24.13
C VAL A 288 -23.51 -21.97 25.22
N ARG A 289 -23.23 -20.73 24.86
CA ARG A 289 -23.36 -19.54 25.69
C ARG A 289 -23.83 -18.34 24.88
N LYS A 290 -24.38 -17.34 25.57
CA LYS A 290 -24.79 -16.07 24.95
C LYS A 290 -23.57 -15.32 24.45
N ILE A 291 -23.63 -14.81 23.22
CA ILE A 291 -22.60 -13.94 22.64
C ILE A 291 -22.78 -12.52 23.18
N ALA A 292 -21.68 -11.84 23.45
CA ALA A 292 -21.65 -10.43 23.83
C ALA A 292 -22.48 -9.56 22.87
N GLU A 293 -23.31 -8.68 23.42
CA GLU A 293 -24.08 -7.75 22.60
C GLU A 293 -23.22 -6.53 22.25
N LEU A 294 -22.69 -6.53 21.03
CA LEU A 294 -21.76 -5.53 20.52
C LEU A 294 -22.24 -5.02 19.15
N ILE A 295 -21.87 -3.79 18.80
CA ILE A 295 -21.92 -3.33 17.41
C ILE A 295 -20.53 -3.53 16.80
N LEU A 296 -20.46 -4.19 15.65
CA LEU A 296 -19.21 -4.39 14.93
C LEU A 296 -19.20 -3.55 13.66
N VAL A 297 -18.12 -2.82 13.41
CA VAL A 297 -17.97 -1.89 12.30
C VAL A 297 -16.74 -2.26 11.48
N THR A 298 -16.88 -2.41 10.17
CA THR A 298 -15.76 -2.39 9.22
C THR A 298 -15.88 -1.14 8.35
N PHE A 299 -14.77 -0.44 8.13
CA PHE A 299 -14.79 0.73 7.27
C PHE A 299 -14.65 0.35 5.79
N ARG A 300 -15.18 1.21 4.91
CA ARG A 300 -15.00 1.15 3.45
C ARG A 300 -14.30 2.45 3.03
N HIS A 301 -13.01 2.33 2.74
CA HIS A 301 -12.15 3.45 2.39
C HIS A 301 -11.06 3.04 1.39
N GLU A 302 -11.45 2.29 0.35
CA GLU A 302 -10.59 2.12 -0.82
C GLU A 302 -10.27 3.49 -1.43
N ASN A 303 -9.13 3.60 -2.08
CA ASN A 303 -8.65 4.85 -2.65
C ASN A 303 -7.93 4.60 -3.98
N PRO A 304 -7.54 5.67 -4.72
CA PRO A 304 -6.90 5.53 -6.02
C PRO A 304 -5.56 4.78 -6.07
N PHE A 305 -4.94 4.53 -4.93
CA PHE A 305 -3.65 3.87 -4.82
C PHE A 305 -3.73 2.48 -4.18
N TYR A 306 -4.80 2.15 -3.45
CA TYR A 306 -4.93 0.87 -2.75
C TYR A 306 -6.36 0.56 -2.27
N ASP A 307 -6.62 -0.65 -1.80
CA ASP A 307 -7.95 -1.09 -1.37
C ASP A 307 -8.38 -0.56 0.02
N ASP A 308 -7.44 -0.02 0.77
CA ASP A 308 -7.67 0.67 2.03
C ASP A 308 -6.74 1.90 2.14
N SER A 309 -6.97 2.74 3.15
CA SER A 309 -6.29 4.03 3.34
C SER A 309 -5.42 4.06 4.60
N TYR A 310 -5.27 2.90 5.26
CA TYR A 310 -4.68 2.72 6.58
C TYR A 310 -5.39 3.52 7.68
N ALA A 311 -6.62 3.96 7.41
CA ALA A 311 -7.45 4.83 8.24
C ALA A 311 -6.75 6.11 8.77
N VAL A 312 -5.78 6.65 8.02
CA VAL A 312 -4.96 7.81 8.43
C VAL A 312 -4.95 8.91 7.38
N ASN A 313 -4.57 10.12 7.80
CA ASN A 313 -4.26 11.21 6.91
C ASN A 313 -2.89 10.99 6.25
N SER A 314 -2.82 11.17 4.93
CA SER A 314 -1.59 11.02 4.14
C SER A 314 -1.40 12.23 3.21
N ALA A 315 -0.15 12.60 2.95
CA ALA A 315 0.19 13.67 2.02
C ALA A 315 -0.21 13.34 0.57
N ASN A 316 -0.31 12.06 0.21
CA ASN A 316 -0.68 11.62 -1.15
C ASN A 316 -2.17 11.30 -1.28
N LEU A 317 -2.78 10.72 -0.24
CA LEU A 317 -4.17 10.27 -0.25
C LEU A 317 -5.16 11.36 0.19
N GLY A 318 -4.71 12.28 1.03
CA GLY A 318 -5.55 13.29 1.67
C GLY A 318 -6.04 12.89 3.06
N PRO A 319 -7.04 13.62 3.58
CA PRO A 319 -7.47 13.51 4.97
C PRO A 319 -8.44 12.34 5.23
N TYR A 320 -8.03 11.10 4.92
CA TYR A 320 -8.87 9.91 5.16
C TYR A 320 -9.10 9.66 6.66
N GLY A 321 -8.09 9.88 7.49
CA GLY A 321 -8.22 9.81 8.95
C GLY A 321 -9.27 10.77 9.48
N ASP A 322 -9.29 12.03 9.00
CA ASP A 322 -10.31 13.01 9.41
C ASP A 322 -11.70 12.61 8.88
N ALA A 323 -11.81 12.14 7.63
CA ALA A 323 -13.07 11.69 7.06
C ALA A 323 -13.70 10.53 7.85
N LEU A 324 -12.90 9.55 8.25
CA LEU A 324 -13.38 8.42 9.04
C LEU A 324 -13.70 8.83 10.48
N ASN A 325 -12.78 9.52 11.15
CA ASN A 325 -12.87 9.77 12.58
C ASN A 325 -13.79 10.94 12.94
N ASP A 326 -13.83 11.99 12.12
CA ASP A 326 -14.54 13.23 12.44
C ASP A 326 -15.80 13.45 11.58
N GLU A 327 -16.00 12.68 10.49
CA GLU A 327 -17.25 12.71 9.70
C GLU A 327 -18.06 11.40 9.85
N LEU A 328 -17.44 10.23 9.62
CA LEU A 328 -18.15 8.95 9.56
C LEU A 328 -18.49 8.36 10.95
N VAL A 329 -17.53 8.31 11.88
CA VAL A 329 -17.77 7.80 13.25
C VAL A 329 -18.89 8.55 13.96
N PRO A 330 -18.97 9.89 13.94
CA PRO A 330 -20.09 10.62 14.52
C PRO A 330 -21.45 10.26 13.90
N LEU A 331 -21.49 9.98 12.59
CA LEU A 331 -22.73 9.52 11.94
C LEU A 331 -23.13 8.12 12.40
N ILE A 332 -22.16 7.23 12.63
CA ILE A 332 -22.41 5.91 13.22
C ILE A 332 -23.05 6.09 14.61
N ASP A 333 -22.48 6.93 15.46
CA ASP A 333 -23.03 7.20 16.79
C ASP A 333 -24.43 7.84 16.76
N GLN A 334 -24.73 8.62 15.72
CA GLN A 334 -26.05 9.21 15.53
C GLN A 334 -27.10 8.18 15.09
N LYS A 335 -26.71 7.22 14.23
CA LYS A 335 -27.64 6.27 13.61
C LYS A 335 -27.84 4.98 14.40
N PHE A 336 -26.83 4.60 15.18
CA PHE A 336 -26.82 3.36 15.92
C PHE A 336 -26.69 3.66 17.41
N ASN A 337 -27.27 2.79 18.24
CA ASN A 337 -27.29 2.96 19.69
C ASN A 337 -25.90 2.64 20.30
N THR A 338 -24.85 3.32 19.87
CA THR A 338 -23.47 3.14 20.35
C THR A 338 -23.24 3.87 21.67
N ILE A 339 -22.34 3.34 22.50
CA ILE A 339 -21.74 4.12 23.58
C ILE A 339 -20.67 5.02 22.95
N ALA A 340 -21.02 6.28 22.68
CA ALA A 340 -20.15 7.28 22.04
C ALA A 340 -19.07 7.82 22.99
N ALA A 341 -18.25 6.95 23.55
CA ALA A 341 -17.16 7.30 24.47
C ALA A 341 -15.93 6.41 24.25
N PRO A 342 -14.69 6.90 24.45
CA PRO A 342 -13.49 6.16 24.10
C PRO A 342 -13.38 4.79 24.78
N TYR A 343 -13.72 4.67 26.06
CA TYR A 343 -13.66 3.39 26.77
C TYR A 343 -14.53 2.28 26.14
N ALA A 344 -15.50 2.64 25.29
CA ALA A 344 -16.41 1.72 24.63
C ALA A 344 -16.22 1.65 23.09
N ARG A 345 -15.20 2.32 22.54
CA ARG A 345 -14.80 2.19 21.14
C ARG A 345 -13.45 1.48 21.06
N ILE A 346 -13.47 0.23 20.60
CA ILE A 346 -12.32 -0.66 20.62
C ILE A 346 -11.87 -0.92 19.20
N GLN A 347 -10.56 -0.87 18.98
CA GLN A 347 -9.92 -1.21 17.72
C GLN A 347 -9.47 -2.67 17.77
N GLU A 348 -9.70 -3.40 16.70
CA GLU A 348 -9.21 -4.78 16.52
C GLU A 348 -8.87 -4.99 15.05
N GLY A 349 -7.82 -5.75 14.78
CA GLY A 349 -7.43 -6.04 13.41
C GLY A 349 -6.16 -6.87 13.30
N GLY A 350 -5.98 -7.50 12.14
CA GLY A 350 -4.82 -8.30 11.79
C GLY A 350 -4.05 -7.72 10.60
N SER A 351 -2.73 -7.97 10.50
CA SER A 351 -1.92 -7.54 9.35
C SER A 351 -2.00 -6.02 9.14
N THR A 352 -2.39 -5.53 7.95
CA THR A 352 -2.75 -4.13 7.69
C THR A 352 -3.71 -3.57 8.75
N GLY A 353 -4.79 -4.29 9.07
CA GLY A 353 -5.72 -3.90 10.13
C GLY A 353 -5.09 -3.86 11.53
N GLY A 354 -4.03 -4.65 11.76
CA GLY A 354 -3.25 -4.61 12.99
C GLY A 354 -2.46 -3.29 13.12
N TRP A 355 -1.86 -2.81 12.03
CA TRP A 355 -1.22 -1.49 12.02
C TRP A 355 -2.26 -0.37 12.18
N GLU A 356 -3.38 -0.44 11.44
CA GLU A 356 -4.50 0.52 11.56
C GLU A 356 -5.03 0.60 12.99
N CYS A 357 -5.13 -0.54 13.66
CA CYS A 357 -5.55 -0.64 15.06
C CYS A 357 -4.61 0.13 16.00
N VAL A 358 -3.30 -0.09 15.91
CA VAL A 358 -2.31 0.58 16.76
C VAL A 358 -2.25 2.08 16.43
N ALA A 359 -2.26 2.43 15.14
CA ALA A 359 -2.24 3.81 14.67
C ALA A 359 -3.49 4.58 15.12
N SER A 360 -4.68 3.98 15.01
CA SER A 360 -5.94 4.61 15.40
C SER A 360 -5.94 5.02 16.88
N VAL A 361 -5.48 4.16 17.79
CA VAL A 361 -5.41 4.49 19.22
C VAL A 361 -4.25 5.45 19.50
N THR A 362 -3.14 5.35 18.79
CA THR A 362 -1.96 6.22 18.94
C THR A 362 -2.26 7.66 18.51
N TYR A 363 -2.91 7.84 17.36
CA TYR A 363 -3.24 9.17 16.82
C TYR A 363 -4.57 9.72 17.33
N ARG A 364 -5.54 8.88 17.69
CA ARG A 364 -6.85 9.29 18.21
C ARG A 364 -7.17 8.65 19.57
N PRO A 365 -6.30 8.81 20.58
CA PRO A 365 -6.56 8.29 21.93
C PRO A 365 -7.73 9.00 22.62
N ASP A 366 -8.16 10.15 22.07
CA ASP A 366 -9.36 10.87 22.47
C ASP A 366 -10.66 10.23 21.95
N LEU A 367 -10.57 9.36 20.93
CA LEU A 367 -11.72 8.75 20.26
C LEU A 367 -11.86 7.26 20.57
N PHE A 368 -10.74 6.52 20.64
CA PHE A 368 -10.69 5.06 20.82
C PHE A 368 -10.02 4.66 22.12
N GLY A 369 -10.54 3.66 22.81
CA GLY A 369 -10.10 3.24 24.15
C GLY A 369 -8.89 2.32 24.15
N ALA A 370 -8.90 1.30 23.30
CA ALA A 370 -7.89 0.25 23.28
C ALA A 370 -7.75 -0.35 21.88
N CYS A 371 -6.58 -0.94 21.61
CA CYS A 371 -6.31 -1.71 20.40
C CYS A 371 -5.88 -3.13 20.76
N PHE A 372 -6.53 -4.11 20.15
CA PHE A 372 -6.14 -5.53 20.15
C PHE A 372 -5.63 -5.90 18.75
N ALA A 373 -4.34 -5.68 18.51
CA ALA A 373 -3.69 -5.91 17.23
C ALA A 373 -3.09 -7.32 17.14
N SER A 374 -3.25 -7.93 15.96
CA SER A 374 -2.68 -9.24 15.65
C SER A 374 -1.72 -9.12 14.46
N TYR A 375 -0.48 -9.59 14.62
CA TYR A 375 0.59 -9.63 13.60
C TYR A 375 0.58 -8.38 12.70
N PRO A 376 0.68 -7.17 13.28
CA PRO A 376 0.48 -5.95 12.53
C PRO A 376 1.55 -5.76 11.46
N ASP A 377 1.19 -5.09 10.36
CA ASP A 377 2.16 -4.51 9.41
C ASP A 377 3.22 -3.68 10.17
N PRO A 378 4.42 -3.42 9.59
CA PRO A 378 5.56 -2.91 10.33
C PRO A 378 5.25 -1.69 11.20
N ILE A 379 5.16 -1.88 12.51
CA ILE A 379 4.93 -0.82 13.50
C ILE A 379 6.25 -0.14 13.94
N ASP A 380 7.39 -0.69 13.53
CA ASP A 380 8.73 -0.11 13.67
C ASP A 380 9.52 -0.38 12.38
N PHE A 381 10.06 0.67 11.74
CA PHE A 381 10.72 0.54 10.44
C PHE A 381 12.20 0.13 10.52
N GLN A 382 12.76 -0.13 11.71
CA GLN A 382 14.01 -0.89 11.80
C GLN A 382 13.87 -2.26 11.15
N ARG A 383 12.64 -2.79 11.07
CA ARG A 383 12.29 -4.02 10.37
C ARG A 383 11.06 -3.81 9.51
N TYR A 384 11.28 -3.54 8.24
CA TYR A 384 10.25 -3.28 7.26
C TYR A 384 9.97 -4.56 6.47
N GLN A 385 9.15 -5.45 7.08
CA GLN A 385 9.28 -6.89 6.91
C GLN A 385 10.74 -7.31 7.21
N ASN A 386 11.36 -8.09 6.33
CA ASN A 386 12.75 -8.52 6.44
C ASN A 386 13.79 -7.46 6.04
N VAL A 387 13.37 -6.23 5.68
CA VAL A 387 14.30 -5.16 5.25
C VAL A 387 14.70 -4.30 6.44
N PRO A 388 16.01 -4.24 6.80
CA PRO A 388 16.50 -3.30 7.81
C PRO A 388 16.52 -1.86 7.24
N LEU A 389 15.37 -1.21 7.14
CA LEU A 389 15.16 -0.05 6.26
C LEU A 389 16.06 1.15 6.61
N TYR A 390 16.36 1.37 7.90
CA TYR A 390 17.19 2.50 8.33
C TYR A 390 18.70 2.28 8.14
N THR A 391 19.17 1.03 8.10
CA THR A 391 20.61 0.74 8.11
C THR A 391 21.11 0.16 6.80
N ASN A 392 20.27 -0.60 6.10
CA ASN A 392 20.66 -1.29 4.88
C ASN A 392 20.70 -0.32 3.69
N LYS A 393 21.64 -0.55 2.76
CA LYS A 393 21.78 0.26 1.54
C LYS A 393 20.91 -0.24 0.38
N ASN A 394 20.43 -1.48 0.44
CA ASN A 394 19.65 -2.09 -0.61
C ASN A 394 18.48 -2.91 -0.05
N ALA A 395 17.27 -2.74 -0.57
CA ALA A 395 16.08 -3.45 -0.12
C ALA A 395 16.06 -4.92 -0.56
N PHE A 396 16.85 -5.32 -1.54
CA PHE A 396 16.84 -6.67 -2.12
C PHE A 396 17.96 -7.56 -1.59
N ILE A 397 19.06 -6.96 -1.15
CA ILE A 397 20.26 -7.66 -0.69
C ILE A 397 20.69 -7.05 0.64
N SER A 398 21.10 -7.89 1.60
CA SER A 398 21.65 -7.43 2.87
C SER A 398 22.96 -6.64 2.69
N ASP A 399 23.39 -5.95 3.75
CA ASP A 399 24.65 -5.17 3.76
C ASP A 399 25.91 -6.02 3.54
N ASP A 400 25.84 -7.35 3.73
CA ASP A 400 26.93 -8.26 3.38
C ASP A 400 27.14 -8.39 1.85
N GLY A 401 26.16 -7.94 1.05
CA GLY A 401 26.18 -7.93 -0.40
C GLY A 401 25.94 -9.30 -1.06
N LEU A 402 25.60 -10.33 -0.29
CA LEU A 402 25.49 -11.73 -0.69
C LEU A 402 24.10 -12.32 -0.43
N THR A 403 23.39 -11.86 0.61
CA THR A 403 22.12 -12.47 1.02
C THR A 403 20.91 -11.75 0.42
N TRP A 404 20.13 -12.45 -0.40
CA TRP A 404 18.85 -11.93 -0.90
C TRP A 404 17.80 -11.88 0.22
N LEU A 405 17.15 -10.74 0.36
CA LEU A 405 16.09 -10.54 1.34
C LEU A 405 14.77 -11.10 0.84
N ALA A 406 14.17 -11.98 1.64
CA ALA A 406 12.86 -12.53 1.39
C ALA A 406 11.77 -11.56 1.84
N ALA A 407 10.69 -11.44 1.08
CA ALA A 407 9.50 -10.70 1.49
C ALA A 407 8.48 -11.60 2.22
N SER A 408 8.45 -12.89 1.87
CA SER A 408 7.62 -13.85 2.59
C SER A 408 8.25 -15.24 2.73
N ARG A 409 7.77 -15.96 3.75
CA ARG A 409 8.19 -17.31 4.13
C ARG A 409 6.97 -18.14 4.54
N ALA A 410 7.09 -19.46 4.46
CA ALA A 410 6.08 -20.38 4.99
C ALA A 410 6.71 -21.59 5.66
N LEU A 411 6.01 -22.14 6.65
CA LEU A 411 6.39 -23.38 7.30
C LEU A 411 6.03 -24.57 6.39
N MET A 412 7.05 -25.21 5.80
CA MET A 412 6.92 -26.38 4.94
C MET A 412 7.63 -27.56 5.59
N ASN A 413 6.84 -28.58 5.99
CA ASN A 413 7.34 -29.80 6.66
C ASN A 413 8.22 -29.52 7.90
N GLY A 414 7.87 -28.50 8.69
CA GLY A 414 8.61 -28.12 9.91
C GLY A 414 9.80 -27.19 9.68
N THR A 415 10.05 -26.75 8.44
CA THR A 415 11.12 -25.80 8.10
C THR A 415 10.54 -24.54 7.48
N LEU A 416 11.03 -23.37 7.89
CA LEU A 416 10.70 -22.11 7.22
C LEU A 416 11.40 -22.03 5.86
N VAL A 417 10.62 -21.81 4.81
CA VAL A 417 11.10 -21.70 3.43
C VAL A 417 10.67 -20.34 2.88
N ASN A 418 11.63 -19.57 2.36
CA ASN A 418 11.36 -18.32 1.67
C ASN A 418 10.59 -18.59 0.38
N LEU A 419 9.47 -17.89 0.18
CA LEU A 419 8.60 -18.07 -0.98
C LEU A 419 8.87 -17.06 -2.10
N THR A 420 9.20 -15.82 -1.72
CA THR A 420 9.48 -14.74 -2.66
C THR A 420 10.49 -13.76 -2.07
N SER A 421 11.17 -13.00 -2.93
CA SER A 421 12.09 -11.93 -2.53
C SER A 421 11.45 -10.55 -2.62
N VAL A 422 12.02 -9.58 -1.89
CA VAL A 422 11.61 -8.17 -1.98
C VAL A 422 11.75 -7.65 -3.42
N ALA A 423 12.76 -8.13 -4.15
CA ALA A 423 12.94 -7.82 -5.57
C ALA A 423 11.78 -8.33 -6.42
N MET A 424 11.37 -9.59 -6.24
CA MET A 424 10.29 -10.20 -7.00
C MET A 424 8.96 -9.46 -6.79
N GLU A 425 8.63 -9.07 -5.55
CA GLU A 425 7.42 -8.29 -5.28
C GLU A 425 7.52 -6.86 -5.83
N SER A 426 8.66 -6.20 -5.67
CA SER A 426 8.89 -4.85 -6.24
C SER A 426 8.75 -4.84 -7.77
N HIS A 427 9.31 -5.85 -8.44
CA HIS A 427 9.20 -6.01 -9.89
C HIS A 427 7.78 -6.35 -10.32
N TRP A 428 7.09 -7.19 -9.55
CA TRP A 428 5.69 -7.50 -9.81
C TRP A 428 4.82 -6.25 -9.74
N GLU A 429 4.87 -5.48 -8.65
CA GLU A 429 4.10 -4.24 -8.54
C GLU A 429 4.43 -3.22 -9.64
N LEU A 430 5.72 -3.12 -10.02
CA LEU A 430 6.16 -2.23 -11.10
C LEU A 430 5.54 -2.60 -12.46
N THR A 431 5.23 -3.88 -12.69
CA THR A 431 4.46 -4.34 -13.85
C THR A 431 3.00 -3.87 -13.81
N TYR A 432 2.43 -3.60 -12.63
CA TYR A 432 1.05 -3.15 -12.51
C TYR A 432 0.86 -1.64 -12.63
N GLY A 433 1.89 -0.88 -12.29
CA GLY A 433 1.86 0.57 -12.40
C GLY A 433 3.18 1.20 -11.97
N THR A 434 3.48 2.38 -12.54
CA THR A 434 4.63 3.19 -12.14
C THR A 434 4.19 4.36 -11.26
N SER A 435 5.15 4.98 -10.55
CA SER A 435 4.91 6.11 -9.64
C SER A 435 3.93 5.75 -8.53
N THR A 436 4.15 4.58 -7.92
CA THR A 436 3.33 4.05 -6.82
C THR A 436 1.87 3.75 -7.18
N ARG A 437 1.55 3.52 -8.46
CA ARG A 437 0.17 3.28 -8.94
C ARG A 437 -0.12 1.83 -9.28
N SER A 438 0.58 0.88 -8.66
CA SER A 438 0.27 -0.55 -8.88
C SER A 438 -1.15 -0.90 -8.46
N MET A 439 -1.68 -0.22 -7.43
CA MET A 439 -2.95 -0.55 -6.75
C MET A 439 -3.02 -1.98 -6.20
N VAL A 440 -1.89 -2.68 -6.21
CA VAL A 440 -1.74 -4.07 -5.77
C VAL A 440 -0.40 -4.23 -5.08
N GLY A 441 -0.31 -5.22 -4.19
CA GLY A 441 0.89 -5.45 -3.38
C GLY A 441 1.01 -4.47 -2.21
N GLN A 442 1.97 -4.71 -1.33
CA GLN A 442 2.05 -4.00 -0.06
C GLN A 442 2.99 -2.79 -0.11
N TRP A 443 4.01 -2.81 -0.98
CA TRP A 443 5.03 -1.76 -1.00
C TRP A 443 4.45 -0.45 -1.49
N ASP A 444 3.65 -0.47 -2.57
CA ASP A 444 2.99 0.72 -3.07
C ASP A 444 1.87 1.25 -2.17
N ALA A 445 1.15 0.36 -1.48
CA ALA A 445 0.20 0.78 -0.46
C ALA A 445 0.90 1.63 0.61
N TRP A 446 1.99 1.09 1.14
CA TRP A 446 2.76 1.79 2.16
C TRP A 446 3.46 3.04 1.67
N ASN A 447 3.92 3.07 0.42
CA ASN A 447 4.50 4.29 -0.15
C ASN A 447 3.41 5.37 -0.29
N ALA A 448 2.22 5.02 -0.77
CA ALA A 448 1.11 5.96 -0.88
C ALA A 448 0.68 6.53 0.48
N VAL A 449 0.63 5.70 1.52
CA VAL A 449 0.21 6.11 2.86
C VAL A 449 1.33 6.84 3.61
N TRP A 450 2.53 6.26 3.69
CA TRP A 450 3.58 6.68 4.62
C TRP A 450 4.61 7.64 4.04
N ASP A 451 4.70 7.77 2.71
CA ASP A 451 5.68 8.67 2.10
C ASP A 451 5.15 10.09 1.93
N VAL A 452 6.09 11.02 1.87
CA VAL A 452 5.82 12.39 1.45
C VAL A 452 5.62 12.46 -0.07
N GLN A 453 5.07 13.57 -0.58
CA GLN A 453 5.04 13.82 -2.01
C GLN A 453 6.45 14.10 -2.55
N GLY A 454 6.76 13.54 -3.72
CA GLY A 454 7.87 13.94 -4.56
C GLY A 454 7.55 15.14 -5.45
N LEU A 455 8.58 15.72 -6.08
CA LEU A 455 8.44 16.84 -7.02
C LEU A 455 7.64 16.44 -8.27
N ASN A 456 7.55 15.15 -8.58
CA ASN A 456 6.69 14.59 -9.61
C ASN A 456 5.20 14.47 -9.22
N ASN A 457 4.79 14.92 -8.02
CA ASN A 457 3.44 14.88 -7.44
C ASN A 457 2.95 13.51 -6.95
N TYR A 458 3.76 12.46 -7.08
CA TYR A 458 3.49 11.11 -6.60
C TYR A 458 4.27 10.83 -5.30
N PRO A 459 3.99 9.72 -4.60
CA PRO A 459 4.78 9.32 -3.43
C PRO A 459 6.28 9.31 -3.72
N LEU A 460 7.08 9.82 -2.77
CA LEU A 460 8.53 9.80 -2.82
C LEU A 460 9.04 8.44 -2.34
N GLU A 461 9.10 7.48 -3.27
CA GLU A 461 9.48 6.10 -2.98
C GLU A 461 10.82 6.00 -2.20
N PRO A 462 10.91 5.13 -1.18
CA PRO A 462 12.10 4.97 -0.33
C PRO A 462 13.23 4.18 -0.98
N TRP A 463 12.97 3.47 -2.08
CA TRP A 463 13.99 2.76 -2.85
C TRP A 463 13.65 2.67 -4.34
N ASP A 464 14.65 2.35 -5.16
CA ASP A 464 14.47 2.03 -6.57
C ASP A 464 13.83 0.65 -6.75
N LYS A 465 12.61 0.55 -7.30
CA LYS A 465 11.94 -0.75 -7.50
C LYS A 465 12.65 -1.73 -8.43
N VAL A 466 13.61 -1.29 -9.24
CA VAL A 466 14.36 -2.15 -10.16
C VAL A 466 15.68 -2.60 -9.53
N THR A 467 16.41 -1.70 -8.86
CA THR A 467 17.75 -1.98 -8.32
C THR A 467 17.77 -2.30 -6.83
N GLY A 468 16.73 -1.91 -6.09
CA GLY A 468 16.64 -2.02 -4.64
C GLY A 468 17.42 -0.95 -3.90
N GLU A 469 18.07 0.01 -4.57
CA GLU A 469 18.84 1.07 -3.90
C GLU A 469 17.93 1.87 -2.95
N ILE A 470 18.22 1.80 -1.64
CA ILE A 470 17.50 2.56 -0.61
C ILE A 470 17.98 4.00 -0.62
N TYR A 471 17.06 4.94 -0.49
CA TYR A 471 17.30 6.37 -0.38
C TYR A 471 17.11 6.82 1.08
N PRO A 472 18.19 6.96 1.88
CA PRO A 472 18.07 7.24 3.32
C PRO A 472 17.28 8.52 3.62
N ASP A 473 17.49 9.58 2.84
CA ASP A 473 16.77 10.84 3.02
C ASP A 473 15.25 10.71 2.76
N ALA A 474 14.81 9.75 1.91
CA ALA A 474 13.39 9.47 1.73
C ALA A 474 12.85 8.63 2.90
N VAL A 475 13.60 7.61 3.35
CA VAL A 475 13.26 6.79 4.52
C VAL A 475 13.08 7.64 5.77
N GLU A 476 13.96 8.60 6.01
CA GLU A 476 13.88 9.53 7.15
C GLU A 476 12.58 10.34 7.18
N LEU A 477 12.01 10.66 6.01
CA LEU A 477 10.77 11.42 5.92
C LEU A 477 9.53 10.59 6.30
N ARG A 478 9.64 9.25 6.41
CA ARG A 478 8.54 8.34 6.79
C ARG A 478 8.33 8.20 8.30
N LYS A 479 9.27 8.67 9.11
CA LYS A 479 9.26 8.51 10.59
C LYS A 479 7.94 8.87 11.29
N PRO A 480 7.12 9.85 10.83
CA PRO A 480 5.82 10.09 11.43
C PRO A 480 4.86 8.87 11.42
N PHE A 481 5.09 7.88 10.55
CA PHE A 481 4.32 6.64 10.43
C PHE A 481 5.02 5.40 11.03
N ASP A 482 6.27 5.52 11.47
CA ASP A 482 6.91 4.54 12.35
C ASP A 482 6.31 4.73 13.75
N LEU A 483 5.43 3.83 14.18
CA LEU A 483 4.65 4.03 15.41
C LEU A 483 5.53 3.97 16.66
N ALA A 484 6.62 3.21 16.64
CA ALA A 484 7.60 3.25 17.73
C ALA A 484 8.30 4.61 17.80
N ASP A 485 8.78 5.13 16.67
CA ASP A 485 9.44 6.45 16.60
C ASP A 485 8.48 7.57 17.01
N TYR A 486 7.25 7.52 16.50
CA TYR A 486 6.21 8.49 16.82
C TYR A 486 5.90 8.51 18.32
N ILE A 487 5.70 7.34 18.95
CA ILE A 487 5.41 7.25 20.39
C ILE A 487 6.59 7.74 21.21
N VAL A 488 7.82 7.31 20.90
CA VAL A 488 9.03 7.67 21.65
C VAL A 488 9.29 9.18 21.57
N THR A 489 9.19 9.76 20.38
CA THR A 489 9.42 11.20 20.15
C THR A 489 8.34 12.06 20.82
N ASN A 490 7.11 11.55 20.97
CA ASN A 490 5.98 12.24 21.59
C ASN A 490 5.64 11.73 22.99
N PHE A 491 6.56 11.03 23.65
CA PHE A 491 6.30 10.35 24.91
C PHE A 491 5.98 11.33 26.05
N ASP A 492 6.79 12.39 26.19
CA ASP A 492 6.74 13.37 27.29
C ASP A 492 6.55 14.82 26.81
N ASN A 493 6.07 15.04 25.58
CA ASN A 493 5.79 16.37 25.05
C ASN A 493 4.31 16.75 25.25
N SER A 494 3.80 17.74 24.49
CA SER A 494 2.39 18.16 24.58
C SER A 494 1.38 17.04 24.29
N LEU A 495 1.74 16.02 23.51
CA LEU A 495 0.86 14.87 23.26
C LEU A 495 0.84 13.89 24.45
N ASN A 496 1.93 13.83 25.22
CA ASN A 496 2.07 13.02 26.43
C ASN A 496 1.67 11.54 26.22
N LEU A 497 2.13 10.95 25.11
CA LEU A 497 1.72 9.61 24.70
C LEU A 497 2.13 8.55 25.72
N GLY A 498 3.21 8.78 26.47
CA GLY A 498 3.65 7.88 27.54
C GLY A 498 2.61 7.71 28.64
N LYS A 499 1.84 8.75 28.97
CA LYS A 499 0.72 8.64 29.91
C LYS A 499 -0.56 8.22 29.21
N VAL A 500 -0.82 8.78 28.03
CA VAL A 500 -2.09 8.64 27.32
C VAL A 500 -2.32 7.21 26.81
N LEU A 501 -1.28 6.51 26.36
CA LEU A 501 -1.38 5.17 25.76
C LEU A 501 -1.05 4.02 26.73
N LYS A 502 -0.66 4.33 27.97
CA LYS A 502 -0.28 3.31 28.96
C LYS A 502 -1.41 2.30 29.15
N ASN A 503 -1.09 1.01 29.00
CA ASN A 503 -2.02 -0.12 29.09
C ASN A 503 -3.20 -0.03 28.11
N ARG A 504 -3.00 0.52 26.90
CA ARG A 504 -4.05 0.62 25.86
C ARG A 504 -3.72 -0.10 24.55
N LEU A 505 -2.55 -0.74 24.48
CA LEU A 505 -2.08 -1.49 23.32
C LEU A 505 -1.84 -2.95 23.71
N TRP A 506 -2.56 -3.86 23.05
CA TRP A 506 -2.39 -5.31 23.14
C TRP A 506 -1.97 -5.80 21.78
N ILE A 507 -0.73 -6.29 21.68
CA ILE A 507 -0.10 -6.66 20.43
C ILE A 507 0.33 -8.12 20.51
N TYR A 508 -0.18 -8.91 19.57
CA TYR A 508 0.14 -10.33 19.41
C TYR A 508 0.89 -10.55 18.09
N VAL A 509 1.87 -11.45 18.04
CA VAL A 509 2.44 -11.95 16.79
C VAL A 509 2.90 -13.42 16.91
N GLY A 510 2.85 -14.18 15.82
CA GLY A 510 3.46 -15.51 15.76
C GLY A 510 4.97 -15.41 15.49
N HIS A 511 5.80 -16.18 16.19
CA HIS A 511 7.27 -16.16 15.99
C HIS A 511 7.74 -16.69 14.61
N GLN A 512 6.83 -17.26 13.82
CA GLN A 512 7.10 -17.77 12.48
C GLN A 512 6.24 -17.03 11.46
N ASP A 513 5.97 -15.74 11.69
CA ASP A 513 5.12 -14.92 10.83
C ASP A 513 5.60 -14.98 9.37
N ALA A 514 4.62 -15.09 8.46
CA ALA A 514 4.89 -15.34 7.06
C ALA A 514 5.53 -14.14 6.34
N PHE A 515 5.43 -12.94 6.91
CA PHE A 515 5.91 -11.68 6.34
C PHE A 515 6.94 -10.99 7.24
N PHE A 516 7.56 -11.74 8.16
CA PHE A 516 8.58 -11.24 9.09
C PHE A 516 8.07 -10.12 10.02
N LEU A 517 6.75 -10.03 10.25
CA LEU A 517 6.15 -8.98 11.09
C LEU A 517 6.48 -9.15 12.57
N ASP A 518 6.89 -10.36 12.97
CA ASP A 518 7.48 -10.62 14.29
C ASP A 518 8.69 -9.71 14.57
N GLU A 519 9.55 -9.49 13.56
CA GLU A 519 10.75 -8.67 13.74
C GLU A 519 10.42 -7.21 14.03
N ALA A 520 9.37 -6.65 13.40
CA ALA A 520 8.92 -5.27 13.65
C ALA A 520 8.29 -5.12 15.05
N VAL A 521 7.51 -6.11 15.49
CA VAL A 521 6.92 -6.11 16.84
C VAL A 521 8.00 -6.21 17.91
N GLU A 522 9.04 -7.01 17.69
CA GLU A 522 10.20 -7.11 18.59
C GLU A 522 10.93 -5.76 18.71
N GLN A 523 11.20 -5.08 17.58
CA GLN A 523 11.84 -3.75 17.59
C GLN A 523 10.99 -2.71 18.30
N PHE A 524 9.68 -2.70 18.04
CA PHE A 524 8.74 -1.81 18.71
C PHE A 524 8.77 -2.03 20.23
N GLN A 525 8.71 -3.29 20.70
CA GLN A 525 8.76 -3.59 22.13
C GLN A 525 10.07 -3.10 22.76
N ILE A 526 11.21 -3.37 22.13
CA ILE A 526 12.53 -2.95 22.64
C ILE A 526 12.54 -1.43 22.88
N ARG A 527 12.23 -0.63 21.87
CA ARG A 527 12.28 0.84 21.96
C ARG A 527 11.27 1.40 22.96
N ILE A 528 10.07 0.83 22.99
CA ILE A 528 9.03 1.26 23.94
C ILE A 528 9.44 0.93 25.37
N GLU A 529 9.95 -0.27 25.65
CA GLU A 529 10.37 -0.65 26.99
C GLU A 529 11.61 0.12 27.46
N GLU A 530 12.53 0.48 26.55
CA GLU A 530 13.65 1.37 26.84
C GLU A 530 13.20 2.76 27.33
N LYS A 531 12.13 3.29 26.73
CA LYS A 531 11.59 4.62 27.06
C LYS A 531 10.61 4.59 28.25
N ALA A 532 9.75 3.58 28.32
CA ALA A 532 8.58 3.53 29.20
C ALA A 532 8.67 2.54 30.36
N GLY A 533 9.62 1.59 30.29
CA GLY A 533 9.70 0.43 31.16
C GLY A 533 8.78 -0.72 30.75
N LYS A 534 9.09 -1.91 31.26
CA LYS A 534 8.33 -3.14 30.98
C LYS A 534 6.87 -3.04 31.42
N GLY A 535 5.97 -3.61 30.62
CA GLY A 535 4.54 -3.67 30.92
C GLY A 535 3.77 -2.38 30.66
N TRP A 536 4.36 -1.41 29.94
CA TRP A 536 3.63 -0.22 29.48
C TRP A 536 2.58 -0.55 28.40
N ALA A 537 2.89 -1.49 27.51
CA ALA A 537 1.98 -2.14 26.57
C ALA A 537 2.04 -3.66 26.77
N ASN A 538 1.04 -4.37 26.25
CA ASN A 538 0.98 -5.83 26.34
C ASN A 538 1.48 -6.46 25.05
N PHE A 539 2.52 -7.28 25.14
CA PHE A 539 3.09 -8.01 24.01
C PHE A 539 2.93 -9.51 24.24
N SER A 540 2.61 -10.22 23.18
CA SER A 540 2.48 -11.68 23.23
C SER A 540 3.04 -12.29 21.96
N TYR A 541 3.94 -13.24 22.14
CA TYR A 541 4.55 -13.98 21.05
C TYR A 541 4.21 -15.44 21.20
N ILE A 542 3.65 -16.06 20.16
CA ILE A 542 3.29 -17.48 20.21
C ILE A 542 4.24 -18.27 19.33
N ALA A 543 4.97 -19.20 19.98
CA ALA A 543 5.85 -20.14 19.34
C ALA A 543 5.08 -21.02 18.34
N ASP A 544 5.73 -21.38 17.23
CA ASP A 544 5.19 -22.26 16.19
C ASP A 544 3.88 -21.78 15.54
N LYS A 545 3.58 -20.49 15.64
CA LYS A 545 2.48 -19.83 14.91
C LYS A 545 3.04 -18.89 13.85
N GLY A 546 2.42 -18.95 12.68
CA GLY A 546 2.67 -18.02 11.59
C GLY A 546 1.67 -16.88 11.56
N HIS A 547 1.51 -16.28 10.39
CA HIS A 547 0.57 -15.18 10.15
C HIS A 547 -0.88 -15.64 10.27
N GLY A 548 -1.71 -14.91 11.02
CA GLY A 548 -3.14 -15.19 11.17
C GLY A 548 -3.61 -15.48 12.59
N GLY A 549 -4.95 -15.54 12.74
CA GLY A 549 -5.63 -15.72 14.03
C GLY A 549 -6.06 -14.41 14.68
N PHE A 550 -6.80 -14.49 15.78
CA PHE A 550 -7.12 -13.32 16.60
C PHE A 550 -6.04 -13.09 17.66
N TYR A 551 -6.14 -11.98 18.39
CA TYR A 551 -5.20 -11.65 19.46
C TYR A 551 -4.97 -12.87 20.37
N ASN A 552 -3.70 -13.23 20.58
CA ASN A 552 -3.25 -14.41 21.33
C ASN A 552 -3.77 -15.76 20.84
N MET A 553 -4.11 -15.89 19.56
CA MET A 553 -4.78 -17.09 19.00
C MET A 553 -6.03 -17.48 19.79
N MET A 554 -6.68 -16.52 20.44
CA MET A 554 -7.90 -16.75 21.19
C MET A 554 -9.01 -17.23 20.25
N ASN A 555 -9.92 -18.04 20.79
CA ASN A 555 -11.22 -18.20 20.15
C ASN A 555 -11.89 -16.82 20.09
N LEU A 556 -12.57 -16.53 18.98
CA LEU A 556 -13.21 -15.23 18.75
C LEU A 556 -14.09 -14.79 19.92
N TYR A 557 -14.90 -15.70 20.47
CA TYR A 557 -15.85 -15.34 21.53
C TYR A 557 -15.15 -15.06 22.86
N ASP A 558 -14.01 -15.70 23.13
CA ASP A 558 -13.17 -15.36 24.29
C ASP A 558 -12.54 -13.97 24.13
N LEU A 559 -12.13 -13.60 22.91
CA LEU A 559 -11.67 -12.24 22.60
C LEU A 559 -12.80 -11.23 22.81
N LEU A 560 -14.01 -11.49 22.30
CA LEU A 560 -15.16 -10.60 22.48
C LEU A 560 -15.49 -10.40 23.97
N ASP A 561 -15.47 -11.47 24.77
CA ASP A 561 -15.68 -11.39 26.22
C ASP A 561 -14.56 -10.58 26.91
N MET A 562 -13.31 -10.77 26.51
CA MET A 562 -12.19 -9.97 27.01
C MET A 562 -12.36 -8.49 26.70
N ILE A 563 -12.82 -8.16 25.48
CA ILE A 563 -13.07 -6.77 25.07
C ILE A 563 -14.22 -6.16 25.88
N VAL A 564 -15.35 -6.88 26.05
CA VAL A 564 -16.45 -6.42 26.91
C VAL A 564 -15.96 -6.14 28.32
N LYS A 565 -15.16 -7.06 28.87
CA LYS A 565 -14.58 -6.88 30.20
C LYS A 565 -13.68 -5.65 30.28
N TYR A 566 -12.88 -5.38 29.25
CA TYR A 566 -12.10 -4.13 29.18
C TYR A 566 -13.03 -2.90 29.24
N VAL A 567 -14.10 -2.89 28.44
CA VAL A 567 -15.08 -1.79 28.39
C VAL A 567 -15.74 -1.57 29.77
N GLU A 568 -16.16 -2.65 30.43
CA GLU A 568 -16.75 -2.60 31.77
C GLU A 568 -15.79 -2.06 32.82
N ASP A 569 -14.55 -2.56 32.82
CA ASP A 569 -13.52 -2.13 33.78
C ASP A 569 -13.15 -0.65 33.55
N HIS A 570 -13.22 -0.13 32.32
CA HIS A 570 -12.84 1.25 31.98
C HIS A 570 -13.99 2.25 31.86
N ALA A 571 -15.23 1.80 32.05
CA ALA A 571 -16.39 2.67 32.14
C ALA A 571 -16.28 3.66 33.32
N PRO A 572 -17.07 4.75 33.35
CA PRO A 572 -17.00 5.76 34.42
C PRO A 572 -17.17 5.19 35.84
N THR A 573 -17.93 4.11 35.99
CA THR A 573 -18.15 3.39 37.26
C THR A 573 -17.37 2.07 37.34
N GLY A 574 -16.48 1.83 36.39
CA GLY A 574 -15.66 0.62 36.29
C GLY A 574 -14.53 0.59 37.32
N LYS A 575 -13.77 -0.52 37.33
CA LYS A 575 -12.65 -0.72 38.27
C LYS A 575 -11.46 0.20 38.00
N THR A 576 -11.23 0.51 36.72
CA THR A 576 -10.12 1.34 36.22
C THR A 576 -10.62 2.34 35.17
N PRO A 577 -11.46 3.32 35.55
CA PRO A 577 -12.10 4.23 34.59
C PRO A 577 -11.09 4.96 33.69
N LEU A 578 -11.39 5.03 32.40
CA LEU A 578 -10.58 5.80 31.45
C LEU A 578 -10.93 7.30 31.58
N THR A 579 -10.11 8.04 32.32
CA THR A 579 -10.37 9.45 32.65
C THR A 579 -10.19 10.39 31.46
N SER A 580 -10.85 11.55 31.49
CA SER A 580 -10.68 12.63 30.50
C SER A 580 -9.24 13.15 30.37
N ALA A 581 -8.40 12.94 31.38
CA ALA A 581 -7.00 13.31 31.34
C ALA A 581 -6.16 12.47 30.37
N VAL A 582 -6.65 11.29 29.95
CA VAL A 582 -5.97 10.39 29.00
C VAL A 582 -6.80 10.15 27.72
N THR A 583 -7.94 10.82 27.59
CA THR A 583 -8.77 10.83 26.37
C THR A 583 -8.96 12.25 25.85
N THR A 584 -7.91 13.06 25.98
CA THR A 584 -7.92 14.48 25.63
C THR A 584 -7.65 14.71 24.14
N PRO A 585 -8.38 15.63 23.46
CA PRO A 585 -8.06 16.06 22.10
C PRO A 585 -6.64 16.65 21.94
N ALA A 586 -6.01 17.09 23.03
CA ALA A 586 -4.63 17.59 22.99
C ALA A 586 -3.59 16.50 22.63
N ALA A 587 -3.95 15.22 22.77
CA ALA A 587 -3.11 14.09 22.41
C ALA A 587 -3.36 13.59 20.97
N ARG A 588 -4.17 14.30 20.18
CA ARG A 588 -4.40 13.94 18.77
C ARG A 588 -3.11 14.08 17.96
N GLY A 589 -2.81 13.03 17.20
CA GLY A 589 -1.73 12.97 16.22
C GLY A 589 -2.25 12.94 14.79
N ASN A 590 -1.33 12.78 13.84
CA ASN A 590 -1.64 12.66 12.40
C ASN A 590 -2.57 13.79 11.90
N ILE A 591 -2.44 14.99 12.45
CA ILE A 591 -3.23 16.16 12.07
C ILE A 591 -2.93 16.50 10.61
N PHE A 592 -3.95 16.57 9.75
CA PHE A 592 -3.73 16.71 8.30
C PHE A 592 -2.90 17.93 7.92
N LYS A 593 -3.06 19.04 8.64
CA LYS A 593 -2.23 20.24 8.45
C LYS A 593 -0.73 19.92 8.62
N ASP A 594 -0.36 19.20 9.67
CA ASP A 594 1.03 18.87 9.98
C ASP A 594 1.58 17.85 8.97
N VAL A 595 0.75 16.89 8.55
CA VAL A 595 1.06 15.96 7.45
C VAL A 595 1.40 16.72 6.17
N MET A 596 0.63 17.77 5.84
CA MET A 596 0.87 18.60 4.65
C MET A 596 2.07 19.54 4.79
N GLU A 597 2.34 20.07 5.98
CA GLU A 597 3.53 20.88 6.25
C GLU A 597 4.82 20.06 6.15
N HIS A 598 4.80 18.81 6.62
CA HIS A 598 5.93 17.88 6.55
C HIS A 598 6.12 17.29 5.14
N GLY A 599 5.02 16.85 4.52
CA GLY A 599 5.08 15.97 3.35
C GLY A 599 4.35 16.44 2.10
N GLY A 600 3.60 17.53 2.14
CA GLY A 600 2.80 18.00 1.01
C GLY A 600 3.60 18.66 -0.12
N ARG A 601 2.91 19.13 -1.16
CA ARG A 601 3.53 19.78 -2.34
C ARG A 601 4.48 20.92 -1.98
N LYS A 602 4.10 21.76 -1.01
CA LYS A 602 4.94 22.88 -0.56
C LYS A 602 6.25 22.39 0.07
N ALA A 603 6.20 21.32 0.85
CA ALA A 603 7.40 20.69 1.41
C ALA A 603 8.28 20.11 0.30
N ALA A 604 7.68 19.44 -0.69
CA ALA A 604 8.40 18.92 -1.85
C ALA A 604 9.17 20.01 -2.60
N LEU A 605 8.54 21.17 -2.84
CA LEU A 605 9.17 22.34 -3.44
C LEU A 605 10.29 22.92 -2.55
N ALA A 606 10.08 23.00 -1.24
CA ALA A 606 11.04 23.54 -0.29
C ALA A 606 12.32 22.69 -0.16
N ARG A 607 12.25 21.39 -0.47
CA ARG A 607 13.42 20.51 -0.52
C ARG A 607 14.30 20.73 -1.76
N GLN A 608 13.83 21.47 -2.77
CA GLN A 608 14.58 21.74 -4.00
C GLN A 608 15.43 23.00 -3.90
N ALA A 609 16.62 22.97 -4.51
CA ALA A 609 17.45 24.17 -4.69
C ALA A 609 18.26 24.10 -5.98
N LYS A 610 18.41 25.24 -6.67
CA LYS A 610 19.33 25.38 -7.80
C LYS A 610 20.78 25.32 -7.32
N PRO A 611 21.73 24.92 -8.19
CA PRO A 611 23.15 25.06 -7.89
C PRO A 611 23.52 26.54 -7.69
N VAL A 612 24.49 26.83 -6.83
CA VAL A 612 25.02 28.17 -6.56
C VAL A 612 26.53 28.14 -6.81
N LEU A 613 27.02 29.09 -7.62
CA LEU A 613 28.43 29.25 -7.96
C LEU A 613 29.02 30.43 -7.17
N THR A 614 30.13 30.18 -6.47
CA THR A 614 30.90 31.18 -5.71
C THR A 614 32.38 31.09 -6.11
N GLY A 615 32.89 32.13 -6.78
CA GLY A 615 34.22 32.09 -7.38
C GLY A 615 34.31 31.00 -8.44
N LYS A 616 35.11 29.96 -8.19
CA LYS A 616 35.25 28.77 -9.06
C LYS A 616 34.58 27.51 -8.50
N SER A 617 33.94 27.58 -7.33
CA SER A 617 33.34 26.43 -6.66
C SER A 617 31.82 26.56 -6.69
N ALA A 618 31.12 25.49 -7.03
CA ALA A 618 29.66 25.46 -7.09
C ALA A 618 29.07 24.28 -6.32
N THR A 619 27.94 24.50 -5.67
CA THR A 619 27.10 23.41 -5.16
C THR A 619 26.38 22.73 -6.34
N THR A 620 26.01 21.46 -6.23
CA THR A 620 25.14 20.78 -7.22
C THR A 620 23.63 21.05 -7.06
N GLY A 621 23.25 21.84 -6.05
CA GLY A 621 21.86 22.08 -5.68
C GLY A 621 21.28 20.99 -4.77
N LYS A 622 19.99 21.11 -4.46
CA LYS A 622 19.22 20.09 -3.71
C LYS A 622 18.15 19.51 -4.61
N TRP A 623 18.01 18.20 -4.56
CA TRP A 623 17.11 17.41 -5.39
C TRP A 623 16.31 16.47 -4.50
N ASP A 624 15.24 15.89 -5.04
CA ASP A 624 14.61 14.80 -4.30
C ASP A 624 15.56 13.59 -4.18
N PRO A 625 15.51 12.86 -3.05
CA PRO A 625 16.30 11.66 -2.83
C PRO A 625 16.20 10.66 -4.00
N GLY A 626 17.33 10.05 -4.38
CA GLY A 626 17.40 9.09 -5.48
C GLY A 626 17.61 9.68 -6.88
N MET A 627 17.68 11.00 -7.03
CA MET A 627 18.03 11.65 -8.30
C MET A 627 19.49 11.38 -8.67
N LYS A 628 19.73 10.85 -9.88
CA LYS A 628 21.06 10.74 -10.50
C LYS A 628 21.42 12.08 -11.14
N LEU A 629 22.56 12.66 -10.77
CA LEU A 629 22.95 14.00 -11.24
C LEU A 629 24.14 13.95 -12.19
N LYS A 630 24.05 14.71 -13.28
CA LYS A 630 25.15 15.01 -14.21
C LYS A 630 25.37 16.52 -14.27
N ALA A 631 26.59 16.96 -14.02
CA ALA A 631 26.97 18.37 -14.04
C ALA A 631 27.80 18.69 -15.29
N GLN A 632 27.63 19.89 -15.83
CA GLN A 632 28.35 20.42 -16.99
C GLN A 632 28.77 21.86 -16.72
N TRP A 633 30.06 22.13 -16.81
CA TRP A 633 30.57 23.50 -16.77
C TRP A 633 30.21 24.26 -18.05
N ILE A 634 29.89 25.53 -17.90
CA ILE A 634 29.58 26.46 -18.99
C ILE A 634 30.51 27.65 -18.84
N VAL A 635 31.31 27.94 -19.87
CA VAL A 635 32.24 29.07 -19.92
C VAL A 635 31.94 29.93 -21.14
N GLY A 636 31.75 31.23 -20.94
CA GLY A 636 31.37 32.16 -22.02
C GLY A 636 30.07 31.76 -22.72
N GLY A 637 29.14 31.13 -21.99
CA GLY A 637 27.84 30.69 -22.51
C GLY A 637 27.85 29.37 -23.28
N LYS A 638 28.98 28.66 -23.36
CA LYS A 638 29.10 27.35 -24.05
C LYS A 638 29.51 26.24 -23.08
N PRO A 639 29.03 24.99 -23.28
CA PRO A 639 29.55 23.84 -22.55
C PRO A 639 31.08 23.77 -22.66
N CYS A 640 31.74 23.54 -21.52
CA CYS A 640 33.19 23.48 -21.39
C CYS A 640 33.58 22.15 -20.74
N GLY A 641 34.38 21.33 -21.43
CA GLY A 641 34.69 19.97 -21.01
C GLY A 641 33.50 19.00 -21.12
N GLU A 642 33.71 17.75 -20.70
CA GLU A 642 32.66 16.74 -20.65
C GLU A 642 31.78 16.88 -19.42
N ALA A 643 30.52 16.46 -19.53
CA ALA A 643 29.63 16.33 -18.40
C ALA A 643 30.10 15.19 -17.48
N PHE A 644 30.00 15.38 -16.17
CA PHE A 644 30.48 14.44 -15.17
C PHE A 644 29.38 14.12 -14.15
N ALA A 645 29.43 12.92 -13.56
CA ALA A 645 28.50 12.54 -12.50
C ALA A 645 28.76 13.38 -11.24
N ALA A 646 27.70 13.78 -10.56
CA ALA A 646 27.79 14.56 -9.33
C ALA A 646 26.85 13.98 -8.26
N LYS A 647 27.12 14.29 -7.00
CA LYS A 647 26.25 13.92 -5.87
C LYS A 647 25.42 15.09 -5.41
N GLN A 648 24.27 14.79 -4.80
CA GLN A 648 23.44 15.81 -4.16
C GLN A 648 24.23 16.55 -3.07
N GLY A 649 24.17 17.89 -3.08
CA GLY A 649 24.86 18.74 -2.11
C GLY A 649 26.40 18.78 -2.25
N GLU A 650 26.98 18.13 -3.27
CA GLU A 650 28.41 18.16 -3.53
C GLU A 650 28.89 19.56 -3.93
N ASN A 651 30.10 19.93 -3.49
CA ASN A 651 30.81 21.10 -3.97
C ASN A 651 31.82 20.70 -5.03
N VAL A 652 31.62 21.18 -6.25
CA VAL A 652 32.48 20.93 -7.40
C VAL A 652 33.25 22.19 -7.77
N THR A 653 34.49 22.05 -8.23
CA THR A 653 35.35 23.19 -8.54
C THR A 653 35.80 23.17 -9.99
N TYR A 654 35.70 24.31 -10.66
CA TYR A 654 36.19 24.49 -12.02
C TYR A 654 37.71 24.65 -12.04
N THR A 655 38.40 23.74 -12.72
CA THR A 655 39.87 23.70 -12.82
C THR A 655 40.38 24.08 -14.22
N GLY A 656 39.49 24.41 -15.15
CA GLY A 656 39.86 24.82 -16.50
C GLY A 656 40.55 26.18 -16.58
N SER A 657 41.17 26.44 -17.73
CA SER A 657 41.95 27.65 -18.04
C SER A 657 41.22 28.62 -18.96
N GLU A 658 40.09 28.18 -19.51
CA GLU A 658 39.22 28.91 -20.43
C GLU A 658 38.72 30.19 -19.76
N LYS A 659 38.72 31.28 -20.53
CA LYS A 659 38.34 32.62 -20.06
C LYS A 659 36.89 32.93 -20.46
N GLY A 660 36.18 33.61 -19.57
CA GLY A 660 34.82 34.06 -19.79
C GLY A 660 33.96 33.84 -18.55
N SER A 661 32.69 34.24 -18.63
CA SER A 661 31.75 34.04 -17.53
C SER A 661 31.54 32.56 -17.23
N LEU A 662 31.62 32.18 -15.97
CA LEU A 662 31.48 30.81 -15.47
C LEU A 662 30.06 30.56 -14.95
N GLN A 663 29.53 29.37 -15.25
CA GLN A 663 28.25 28.84 -14.75
C GLN A 663 28.33 27.31 -14.70
N ILE A 664 27.53 26.67 -13.86
CA ILE A 664 27.30 25.22 -13.91
C ILE A 664 25.85 24.90 -14.23
N ALA A 665 25.63 23.89 -15.05
CA ALA A 665 24.33 23.27 -15.29
C ALA A 665 24.33 21.86 -14.69
N VAL A 666 23.32 21.52 -13.91
CA VAL A 666 23.16 20.19 -13.30
C VAL A 666 21.85 19.60 -13.79
N THR A 667 21.92 18.47 -14.49
CA THR A 667 20.79 17.69 -14.97
C THR A 667 20.52 16.54 -14.01
N GLY A 668 19.28 16.43 -13.53
CA GLY A 668 18.83 15.35 -12.67
C GLY A 668 17.88 14.39 -13.38
N THR A 669 18.05 13.09 -13.15
CA THR A 669 17.17 12.03 -13.67
C THR A 669 16.80 11.03 -12.57
N LYS A 670 15.54 10.61 -12.56
CA LYS A 670 14.99 9.52 -11.72
C LYS A 670 13.78 8.94 -12.41
N ARG A 671 13.52 7.64 -12.21
CA ARG A 671 12.31 6.98 -12.69
C ARG A 671 11.06 7.70 -12.17
N GLY A 672 10.10 7.96 -13.05
CA GLY A 672 8.87 8.68 -12.75
C GLY A 672 9.05 10.20 -12.65
N TYR A 673 10.24 10.73 -12.94
CA TYR A 673 10.54 12.17 -12.95
C TYR A 673 10.84 12.64 -14.36
N VAL A 674 10.41 13.87 -14.67
CA VAL A 674 10.87 14.56 -15.88
C VAL A 674 12.33 14.92 -15.72
N GLU A 675 13.16 14.64 -16.73
CA GLU A 675 14.55 15.11 -16.76
C GLU A 675 14.59 16.64 -16.69
N GLU A 676 15.34 17.18 -15.73
CA GLU A 676 15.38 18.62 -15.46
C GLU A 676 16.84 19.11 -15.36
N THR A 677 17.15 20.21 -16.04
CA THR A 677 18.44 20.91 -15.89
C THR A 677 18.29 22.21 -15.11
N ARG A 678 19.01 22.34 -13.99
CA ARG A 678 19.10 23.56 -13.18
C ARG A 678 20.45 24.24 -13.38
N LYS A 679 20.42 25.54 -13.69
CA LYS A 679 21.63 26.36 -13.87
C LYS A 679 21.89 27.23 -12.66
N SER A 680 23.18 27.46 -12.36
CA SER A 680 23.60 28.37 -11.29
C SER A 680 23.49 29.84 -11.69
N ASN A 681 23.76 30.73 -10.74
CA ASN A 681 24.16 32.10 -11.07
C ASN A 681 25.43 32.09 -11.94
N VAL A 682 25.65 33.21 -12.65
CA VAL A 682 26.82 33.43 -13.50
C VAL A 682 27.85 34.26 -12.73
N VAL A 683 29.12 33.87 -12.77
CA VAL A 683 30.26 34.63 -12.20
C VAL A 683 31.14 35.09 -13.36
N SER A 684 31.58 36.36 -13.35
CA SER A 684 32.37 36.94 -14.44
C SER A 684 33.86 36.67 -14.32
#